data_AF-A0A5J5U962-F1
#
_entry.id   AF-A0A5J5U962-F1
#
_cell.length_a   1.000
_cell.length_b   1.000
_cell.length_c   1.000
_cell.angle_alpha   90.00
_cell.angle_beta   90.00
_cell.angle_gamma   90.00
#
_symmetry.space_group_name_H-M   'P 1'
#
loop_
_entity.id
_entity.type
_entity.pdbx_description
1 polymer ?
#
loop_
_entity_poly.entity_id
_entity_poly.type
_entity_poly.pdbx_seq_one_letter_code
_entity_poly.pdbx_strand_id
1 'polypeptide(L)'
;MNCYKTHCFKMSRRNTCGNILTFKMHDSVHDLSLSVSKFDTLLFRENSSLTLNECSHIRHLNVGCDGEPLPEILTAVAPKVYSLFSEIDVSKKLSKSFTRLRVLKFVCATNICELPDSLGELKHLRYLGISWTSIKTLPKSTTKLYNLQTLRLLGLLRLTFPYGLENLISLKHLYFDRKELQPVNIGNLTCLQTLPIFFVGSERGRSIKELGSLKELRGELKICHLGGVRDKQEANGAILHLKKKLCKLIFDFEGSDSGSSGYNSEEVMEGLQPHTNLQSLTVSNYQGESFPSWMLRPVGDSNTGLFLLNNLMELIFFDCINCESLPPLGQLHNLQFLELRNLKKVKRMGNEFYCNEGIDGMNKVIKVFPALKKLTLEKMGSLEEWTAMAATKTCLEELDICDCPFLKSVPLTGQCSSLKKLRVSWCKTLSKIRDGLSTSIYLKELDLKDCPNLSWIPDLEGFSSLQNLSIDSCKELEVLPITGGCSSLEKLRILGCEKLSKIGDGLFSSTCLKELYLCHCSNLSSIPDLEGCFSLKILSINSCNKFEVLPVTGRCSSLEKLSISGCQKLSKIGDGLFTSSLQNLSIDSCNELEVLSLPGRCSSLEKLSIFGCEKLSKIGDGLSACACLKELGLYNCPNLSSIPNLEGFSSLQSLSINRCNELEVLPITGRCSSIEKLRISSCKNLSKIGDGLSTSTCLKELYLYLCSNLSLIPDLEGFSSLQNLSIDSCNELEVLPITGRCSSLENLRISSCKNMSKIGDGLSTSTYLKELDLYLCSNLSWIPDLEGFSSLQNLSIDSCKELASFPLKAPLSSLKKLRIHDCPNLKPIPSLDGLSSLTELEFNKVGEGWSCLLPNMLRSNTSLCSLTILNLPDLIRTPDNSLGRLNCLGKLAIGGFSEELQEFPCLSSFQYLSASLRVLELTGWEKLKSLPPQLQFLSALEELTILEFQGIEAFPEWLGNLSSLRHLYLSGFGKLKSLPHQLQLPTALEDLTMWGFHEIEALPDSFRNLSSLRCLRIWSCNKLMYLPSVDVMGSLSKLETIDIFMCPQLETRCERESGPEWSKISHIPHICINYRMI
;
A
#
# COMPACT_ATOMS: atom_id res chain seq x y z
N MET A 1 14.62 -17.83 49.04
CA MET A 1 13.76 -17.93 47.83
C MET A 1 14.12 -16.97 46.68
N ASN A 2 14.96 -15.93 46.86
CA ASN A 2 15.41 -15.05 45.77
C ASN A 2 16.59 -15.59 44.93
N CYS A 3 17.41 -16.52 45.45
CA CYS A 3 18.58 -17.03 44.72
C CYS A 3 18.27 -18.04 43.60
N TYR A 4 17.11 -18.71 43.62
CA TYR A 4 16.74 -19.71 42.61
C TYR A 4 16.10 -19.14 41.34
N LYS A 5 15.58 -17.89 41.37
CA LYS A 5 14.94 -17.26 40.19
C LYS A 5 15.95 -16.75 39.16
N THR A 6 17.18 -16.44 39.55
CA THR A 6 18.20 -15.82 38.69
C THR A 6 19.06 -16.82 37.92
N HIS A 7 19.13 -18.09 38.33
CA HIS A 7 19.98 -19.09 37.67
C HIS A 7 19.27 -19.85 36.53
N CYS A 8 17.94 -19.99 36.59
CA CYS A 8 17.20 -20.80 35.63
C CYS A 8 16.59 -20.04 34.44
N PHE A 9 16.43 -18.72 34.58
CA PHE A 9 15.79 -17.87 33.58
C PHE A 9 16.65 -16.62 33.32
N LYS A 10 17.07 -16.43 32.06
CA LYS A 10 17.64 -15.17 31.55
C LYS A 10 16.54 -14.10 31.48
N MET A 11 16.83 -12.90 31.96
CA MET A 11 15.92 -11.75 31.89
C MET A 11 15.78 -11.30 30.41
N SER A 12 14.55 -11.16 29.86
CA SER A 12 14.34 -10.88 28.43
C SER A 12 13.83 -9.47 28.13
N ARG A 13 12.91 -8.91 28.93
CA ARG A 13 12.45 -7.52 28.83
C ARG A 13 12.16 -6.95 30.20
N ARG A 14 12.43 -5.65 30.39
CA ARG A 14 11.94 -4.85 31.53
C ARG A 14 10.93 -3.81 31.02
N ASN A 15 9.99 -3.39 31.86
CA ASN A 15 9.22 -2.17 31.61
C ASN A 15 10.05 -0.94 31.98
N THR A 16 9.49 0.24 31.71
CA THR A 16 10.07 1.56 32.03
C THR A 16 10.41 1.73 33.50
N CYS A 17 9.73 1.02 34.40
CA CYS A 17 10.01 0.98 35.84
C CYS A 17 11.09 -0.03 36.27
N GLY A 18 11.76 -0.69 35.31
CA GLY A 18 12.76 -1.72 35.61
C GLY A 18 12.19 -3.08 36.04
N ASN A 19 10.87 -3.26 36.04
CA ASN A 19 10.22 -4.53 36.35
C ASN A 19 10.31 -5.49 35.18
N ILE A 20 10.67 -6.74 35.44
CA ILE A 20 10.80 -7.78 34.40
C ILE A 20 9.44 -8.06 33.79
N LEU A 21 9.28 -7.75 32.49
CA LEU A 21 8.10 -8.06 31.70
C LEU A 21 8.12 -9.51 31.20
N THR A 22 9.30 -10.00 30.81
CA THR A 22 9.46 -11.35 30.26
C THR A 22 10.74 -12.00 30.75
N PHE A 23 10.63 -13.28 31.09
CA PHE A 23 11.75 -14.18 31.36
C PHE A 23 11.95 -15.07 30.13
N LYS A 24 13.20 -15.22 29.69
CA LYS A 24 13.63 -16.26 28.75
C LYS A 24 14.26 -17.37 29.57
N MET A 25 13.85 -18.62 29.43
CA MET A 25 14.52 -19.73 30.13
C MET A 25 15.99 -19.77 29.69
N HIS A 26 16.92 -19.99 30.63
CA HIS A 26 18.34 -20.11 30.28
C HIS A 26 18.51 -21.32 29.36
N ASP A 27 19.31 -21.21 28.29
CA ASP A 27 19.40 -22.25 27.26
C ASP A 27 19.81 -23.61 27.88
N SER A 28 20.77 -23.64 28.81
CA SER A 28 21.12 -24.87 29.58
C SER A 28 20.00 -25.43 30.46
N VAL A 29 19.09 -24.59 30.98
CA VAL A 29 17.92 -25.05 31.74
C VAL A 29 16.80 -25.47 30.81
N HIS A 30 16.70 -24.86 29.64
CA HIS A 30 15.83 -25.30 28.56
C HIS A 30 16.28 -26.67 28.03
N ASP A 31 17.58 -26.87 27.81
CA ASP A 31 18.15 -28.15 27.36
C ASP A 31 18.05 -29.22 28.45
N LEU A 32 18.30 -28.87 29.72
CA LEU A 32 18.07 -29.77 30.86
C LEU A 32 16.57 -30.11 30.99
N SER A 33 15.69 -29.11 30.90
CA SER A 33 14.23 -29.28 30.86
C SER A 33 13.83 -30.22 29.73
N LEU A 34 14.37 -30.08 28.53
CA LEU A 34 14.12 -30.96 27.40
C LEU A 34 14.65 -32.38 27.66
N SER A 35 15.85 -32.52 28.24
CA SER A 35 16.45 -33.83 28.53
C SER A 35 15.70 -34.61 29.62
N VAL A 36 15.19 -33.91 30.64
CA VAL A 36 14.42 -34.49 31.75
C VAL A 36 12.97 -34.73 31.33
N SER A 37 12.38 -33.80 30.56
CA SER A 37 10.99 -33.91 30.10
C SER A 37 10.77 -34.94 29.00
N LYS A 38 11.81 -35.32 28.24
CA LYS A 38 11.75 -36.40 27.22
C LYS A 38 11.15 -37.71 27.74
N PHE A 39 11.31 -38.00 29.04
CA PHE A 39 10.84 -39.25 29.65
C PHE A 39 9.47 -39.14 30.31
N ASP A 40 8.85 -37.96 30.38
CA ASP A 40 7.53 -37.77 31.01
C ASP A 40 6.58 -36.85 30.20
N THR A 41 7.03 -36.37 29.03
CA THR A 41 6.30 -35.48 28.13
C THR A 41 6.06 -36.13 26.78
N LEU A 42 4.80 -36.22 26.37
CA LEU A 42 4.40 -36.71 25.05
C LEU A 42 3.93 -35.55 24.16
N LEU A 43 4.54 -35.44 22.98
CA LEU A 43 4.07 -34.60 21.88
C LEU A 43 3.34 -35.49 20.87
N PHE A 44 2.01 -35.37 20.80
CA PHE A 44 1.21 -36.16 19.88
C PHE A 44 1.04 -35.38 18.55
N ARG A 45 1.71 -35.86 17.50
CA ARG A 45 1.67 -35.40 16.10
C ARG A 45 1.73 -36.66 15.19
N GLU A 46 1.19 -36.61 13.97
CA GLU A 46 1.02 -37.78 13.07
C GLU A 46 2.21 -38.78 13.07
N ASN A 47 1.90 -40.08 12.94
CA ASN A 47 2.79 -41.25 12.89
C ASN A 47 3.35 -41.83 14.20
N SER A 48 2.87 -41.44 15.38
CA SER A 48 3.27 -42.11 16.62
C SER A 48 2.50 -43.44 16.84
N SER A 49 3.05 -44.56 16.38
CA SER A 49 2.58 -45.92 16.70
C SER A 49 3.02 -46.30 18.13
N LEU A 50 2.44 -45.66 19.15
CA LEU A 50 2.77 -45.94 20.55
C LEU A 50 1.87 -47.05 21.10
N THR A 51 2.47 -48.05 21.73
CA THR A 51 1.74 -49.11 22.43
C THR A 51 1.28 -48.64 23.82
N LEU A 52 0.17 -49.19 24.34
CA LEU A 52 -0.44 -48.76 25.61
C LEU A 52 0.53 -48.81 26.82
N ASN A 53 1.53 -49.70 26.77
CA ASN A 53 2.55 -49.88 27.82
C ASN A 53 3.62 -48.77 27.82
N GLU A 54 3.93 -48.19 26.65
CA GLU A 54 4.92 -47.12 26.48
C GLU A 54 4.42 -45.78 27.02
N CYS A 55 3.12 -45.61 27.23
CA CYS A 55 2.53 -44.34 27.69
C CYS A 55 2.38 -44.23 29.22
N SER A 56 2.80 -45.25 29.98
CA SER A 56 2.49 -45.39 31.41
C SER A 56 3.23 -44.41 32.34
N HIS A 57 4.27 -43.74 31.87
CA HIS A 57 5.10 -42.78 32.61
C HIS A 57 4.79 -41.30 32.28
N ILE A 58 3.93 -41.04 31.29
CA ILE A 58 3.62 -39.68 30.81
C ILE A 58 2.85 -38.87 31.85
N ARG A 59 3.34 -37.66 32.10
CA ARG A 59 2.82 -36.66 33.04
C ARG A 59 2.44 -35.35 32.34
N HIS A 60 3.02 -35.06 31.19
CA HIS A 60 2.79 -33.85 30.41
C HIS A 60 2.37 -34.23 28.99
N LEU A 61 1.21 -33.78 28.54
CA LEU A 61 0.67 -34.11 27.23
C LEU A 61 0.44 -32.84 26.41
N ASN A 62 0.95 -32.83 25.17
CA ASN A 62 0.63 -31.81 24.17
C ASN A 62 0.01 -32.47 22.93
N VAL A 63 -1.14 -31.98 22.49
CA VAL A 63 -1.91 -32.55 21.38
C VAL A 63 -2.03 -31.52 20.25
N GLY A 64 -1.44 -31.82 19.09
CA GLY A 64 -1.44 -30.95 17.90
C GLY A 64 -2.62 -31.21 16.95
N CYS A 65 -2.88 -30.27 16.04
CA CYS A 65 -3.86 -30.40 14.95
C CYS A 65 -3.26 -31.17 13.77
N ASP A 66 -3.77 -32.37 13.48
CA ASP A 66 -3.79 -32.98 12.13
C ASP A 66 -4.83 -34.13 12.08
N GLY A 67 -5.95 -33.89 11.38
CA GLY A 67 -6.77 -34.88 10.66
C GLY A 67 -7.57 -35.98 11.37
N GLU A 68 -7.11 -36.58 12.47
CA GLU A 68 -7.60 -37.89 12.96
C GLU A 68 -8.46 -37.84 14.25
N PRO A 69 -9.33 -38.85 14.51
CA PRO A 69 -10.10 -38.95 15.75
C PRO A 69 -9.18 -39.13 16.98
N LEU A 70 -9.56 -38.45 18.08
CA LEU A 70 -8.90 -38.53 19.39
C LEU A 70 -8.60 -40.00 19.78
N PRO A 71 -7.33 -40.40 20.04
CA PRO A 71 -7.00 -41.80 20.27
C PRO A 71 -7.48 -42.31 21.65
N GLU A 72 -7.75 -43.61 21.76
CA GLU A 72 -7.99 -44.33 23.03
C GLU A 72 -6.90 -44.08 24.08
N ILE A 73 -5.68 -43.78 23.62
CA ILE A 73 -4.51 -43.42 24.44
C ILE A 73 -4.84 -42.28 25.42
N LEU A 74 -5.62 -41.26 25.01
CA LEU A 74 -5.98 -40.13 25.86
C LEU A 74 -6.77 -40.57 27.10
N THR A 75 -7.57 -41.63 26.97
CA THR A 75 -8.30 -42.27 28.07
C THR A 75 -7.36 -43.08 28.96
N ALA A 76 -6.37 -43.76 28.37
CA ALA A 76 -5.38 -44.56 29.09
C ALA A 76 -4.42 -43.71 29.94
N VAL A 77 -3.99 -42.54 29.44
CA VAL A 77 -3.04 -41.66 30.16
C VAL A 77 -3.71 -40.71 31.15
N ALA A 78 -5.01 -40.42 30.99
CA ALA A 78 -5.76 -39.46 31.81
C ALA A 78 -5.50 -39.53 33.34
N PRO A 79 -5.45 -40.71 33.99
CA PRO A 79 -5.26 -40.80 35.44
C PRO A 79 -3.91 -40.28 35.95
N LYS A 80 -2.88 -40.21 35.10
CA LYS A 80 -1.51 -39.85 35.49
C LYS A 80 -1.07 -38.45 35.01
N VAL A 81 -1.77 -37.87 34.03
CA VAL A 81 -1.42 -36.58 33.42
C VAL A 81 -1.60 -35.43 34.42
N TYR A 82 -0.57 -34.61 34.57
CA TYR A 82 -0.53 -33.38 35.37
C TYR A 82 -0.78 -32.12 34.53
N SER A 83 -0.32 -32.08 33.27
CA SER A 83 -0.60 -30.95 32.36
C SER A 83 -1.04 -31.40 30.99
N LEU A 84 -2.06 -30.72 30.46
CA LEU A 84 -2.59 -30.92 29.12
C LEU A 84 -2.58 -29.61 28.35
N PHE A 85 -1.85 -29.60 27.24
CA PHE A 85 -1.87 -28.54 26.23
C PHE A 85 -2.55 -29.09 24.99
N SER A 86 -3.51 -28.37 24.45
CA SER A 86 -4.29 -28.86 23.31
C SER A 86 -4.51 -27.78 22.28
N GLU A 87 -4.16 -28.09 21.04
CA GLU A 87 -4.49 -27.30 19.85
C GLU A 87 -5.79 -27.80 19.20
N ILE A 88 -6.21 -29.04 19.51
CA ILE A 88 -7.49 -29.65 19.09
C ILE A 88 -8.55 -29.62 20.20
N ASP A 89 -9.80 -29.92 19.83
CA ASP A 89 -10.91 -30.04 20.76
C ASP A 89 -10.89 -31.38 21.53
N VAL A 90 -10.33 -31.37 22.75
CA VAL A 90 -10.38 -32.51 23.69
C VAL A 90 -11.50 -32.39 24.72
N SER A 91 -12.35 -31.36 24.60
CA SER A 91 -13.32 -30.96 25.62
C SER A 91 -14.22 -32.14 26.01
N LYS A 92 -14.81 -32.86 25.05
CA LYS A 92 -15.71 -34.00 25.28
C LYS A 92 -15.11 -35.18 26.05
N LYS A 93 -13.78 -35.28 26.18
CA LYS A 93 -13.10 -36.36 26.93
C LYS A 93 -12.65 -35.95 28.34
N LEU A 94 -12.68 -34.66 28.65
CA LEU A 94 -12.42 -34.18 30.01
C LEU A 94 -13.48 -34.76 30.95
N SER A 95 -13.06 -35.56 31.91
CA SER A 95 -13.94 -36.28 32.85
C SER A 95 -13.19 -36.58 34.15
N LYS A 96 -13.88 -37.11 35.16
CA LYS A 96 -13.27 -37.63 36.41
C LYS A 96 -12.09 -38.60 36.25
N SER A 97 -11.85 -39.14 35.06
CA SER A 97 -10.66 -39.95 34.77
C SER A 97 -9.35 -39.17 34.96
N PHE A 98 -9.36 -37.85 34.77
CA PHE A 98 -8.21 -36.96 34.97
C PHE A 98 -7.95 -36.62 36.45
N THR A 99 -7.64 -37.63 37.25
CA THR A 99 -7.53 -37.51 38.72
C THR A 99 -6.35 -36.66 39.20
N ARG A 100 -5.34 -36.38 38.35
CA ARG A 100 -4.13 -35.64 38.72
C ARG A 100 -3.91 -34.33 37.97
N LEU A 101 -4.83 -33.98 37.06
CA LEU A 101 -4.65 -32.82 36.18
C LEU A 101 -4.61 -31.52 36.99
N ARG A 102 -3.54 -30.73 36.79
CA ARG A 102 -3.30 -29.44 37.42
C ARG A 102 -3.29 -28.28 36.42
N VAL A 103 -2.89 -28.53 35.19
CA VAL A 103 -2.79 -27.50 34.14
C VAL A 103 -3.57 -27.94 32.92
N LEU A 104 -4.51 -27.10 32.49
CA LEU A 104 -5.23 -27.25 31.23
C LEU A 104 -5.09 -25.96 30.44
N LYS A 105 -4.54 -26.04 29.22
CA LYS A 105 -4.41 -24.88 28.34
C LYS A 105 -4.77 -25.25 26.91
N PHE A 106 -5.70 -24.50 26.33
CA PHE A 106 -5.95 -24.52 24.90
C PHE A 106 -5.05 -23.50 24.20
N VAL A 107 -4.44 -23.89 23.08
CA VAL A 107 -3.50 -23.07 22.31
C VAL A 107 -4.04 -22.92 20.90
N CYS A 108 -4.36 -21.69 20.47
CA CYS A 108 -4.82 -21.40 19.10
C CYS A 108 -5.99 -22.28 18.59
N ALA A 109 -6.78 -22.85 19.50
CA ALA A 109 -7.86 -23.78 19.17
C ALA A 109 -9.14 -23.02 18.80
N THR A 110 -9.15 -22.39 17.62
CA THR A 110 -10.27 -21.58 17.11
C THR A 110 -11.54 -22.40 16.86
N ASN A 111 -11.43 -23.73 16.78
CA ASN A 111 -12.56 -24.61 16.51
C ASN A 111 -13.33 -25.01 17.78
N ILE A 112 -12.80 -24.74 18.98
CA ILE A 112 -13.47 -25.08 20.24
C ILE A 112 -14.54 -24.04 20.54
N CYS A 113 -15.80 -24.46 20.51
CA CYS A 113 -16.94 -23.59 20.77
C CYS A 113 -17.50 -23.69 22.20
N GLU A 114 -17.33 -24.85 22.87
CA GLU A 114 -17.97 -25.15 24.15
C GLU A 114 -17.08 -26.01 25.06
N LEU A 115 -17.24 -25.89 26.38
CA LEU A 115 -16.58 -26.72 27.40
C LEU A 115 -17.62 -27.55 28.15
N PRO A 116 -17.33 -28.82 28.51
CA PRO A 116 -18.31 -29.69 29.14
C PRO A 116 -18.50 -29.38 30.63
N ASP A 117 -19.68 -29.74 31.15
CA ASP A 117 -19.98 -29.65 32.58
C ASP A 117 -19.06 -30.54 33.44
N SER A 118 -18.46 -31.58 32.86
CA SER A 118 -17.48 -32.45 33.53
C SER A 118 -16.18 -31.73 33.92
N LEU A 119 -15.90 -30.54 33.39
CA LEU A 119 -14.75 -29.72 33.78
C LEU A 119 -14.72 -29.43 35.29
N GLY A 120 -15.88 -29.21 35.92
CA GLY A 120 -15.99 -28.97 37.37
C GLY A 120 -15.63 -30.18 38.25
N GLU A 121 -15.49 -31.39 37.67
CA GLU A 121 -15.04 -32.59 38.39
C GLU A 121 -13.53 -32.61 38.62
N LEU A 122 -12.76 -31.78 37.89
CA LEU A 122 -11.30 -31.71 37.95
C LEU A 122 -10.79 -30.93 39.17
N LYS A 123 -11.11 -31.42 40.37
CA LYS A 123 -10.87 -30.72 41.65
C LYS A 123 -9.41 -30.37 41.94
N HIS A 124 -8.44 -30.98 41.26
CA HIS A 124 -7.01 -30.69 41.41
C HIS A 124 -6.48 -29.61 40.47
N LEU A 125 -7.30 -29.11 39.54
CA LEU A 125 -6.92 -28.11 38.56
C LEU A 125 -6.47 -26.82 39.25
N ARG A 126 -5.30 -26.31 38.85
CA ARG A 126 -4.66 -25.09 39.37
C ARG A 126 -4.53 -24.01 38.29
N TYR A 127 -4.46 -24.40 37.02
CA TYR A 127 -4.33 -23.48 35.90
C TYR A 127 -5.33 -23.85 34.80
N LEU A 128 -6.13 -22.87 34.38
CA LEU A 128 -7.01 -22.97 33.22
C LEU A 128 -6.75 -21.80 32.28
N GLY A 129 -6.28 -22.07 31.07
CA GLY A 129 -6.03 -21.07 30.04
C GLY A 129 -6.80 -21.37 28.77
N ILE A 130 -7.78 -20.53 28.45
CA ILE A 130 -8.61 -20.68 27.25
C ILE A 130 -8.57 -19.43 26.35
N SER A 131 -7.56 -18.58 26.53
CA SER A 131 -7.40 -17.33 25.77
C SER A 131 -7.33 -17.57 24.26
N TRP A 132 -7.88 -16.66 23.46
CA TRP A 132 -7.89 -16.71 21.99
C TRP A 132 -8.56 -17.98 21.42
N THR A 133 -9.60 -18.48 22.09
CA THR A 133 -10.45 -19.58 21.60
C THR A 133 -11.83 -19.04 21.21
N SER A 134 -12.64 -19.86 20.53
CA SER A 134 -14.01 -19.50 20.13
C SER A 134 -15.08 -19.90 21.15
N ILE A 135 -14.69 -20.13 22.41
CA ILE A 135 -15.58 -20.61 23.46
C ILE A 135 -16.63 -19.55 23.79
N LYS A 136 -17.92 -19.95 23.72
CA LYS A 136 -19.07 -19.05 23.93
C LYS A 136 -19.55 -18.99 25.37
N THR A 137 -19.40 -20.07 26.14
CA THR A 137 -19.88 -20.16 27.52
C THR A 137 -18.88 -20.93 28.39
N LEU A 138 -18.67 -20.46 29.63
CA LEU A 138 -18.02 -21.26 30.67
C LEU A 138 -19.11 -22.06 31.41
N PRO A 139 -18.98 -23.40 31.53
CA PRO A 139 -20.00 -24.23 32.17
C PRO A 139 -20.14 -23.85 33.65
N LYS A 140 -21.37 -23.90 34.19
CA LYS A 140 -21.67 -23.54 35.59
C LYS A 140 -20.81 -24.35 36.58
N SER A 141 -20.46 -25.58 36.22
CA SER A 141 -19.59 -26.45 37.02
C SER A 141 -18.18 -25.90 37.24
N THR A 142 -17.68 -24.99 36.40
CA THR A 142 -16.36 -24.33 36.56
C THR A 142 -16.25 -23.62 37.92
N THR A 143 -17.36 -23.16 38.48
CA THR A 143 -17.44 -22.53 39.81
C THR A 143 -17.08 -23.47 40.96
N LYS A 144 -17.06 -24.79 40.72
CA LYS A 144 -16.68 -25.83 41.70
C LYS A 144 -15.17 -26.07 41.79
N LEU A 145 -14.37 -25.39 40.97
CA LEU A 145 -12.90 -25.53 40.94
C LEU A 145 -12.22 -24.71 42.04
N TYR A 146 -12.59 -24.92 43.31
CA TYR A 146 -12.12 -24.12 44.47
C TYR A 146 -10.59 -24.05 44.64
N ASN A 147 -9.88 -24.96 43.99
CA ASN A 147 -8.43 -25.11 44.01
C ASN A 147 -7.72 -24.32 42.89
N LEU A 148 -8.45 -23.74 41.94
CA LEU A 148 -7.88 -23.03 40.80
C LEU A 148 -7.08 -21.81 41.27
N GLN A 149 -5.86 -21.66 40.77
CA GLN A 149 -4.93 -20.57 41.11
C GLN A 149 -4.76 -19.57 39.97
N THR A 150 -4.88 -19.99 38.72
CA THR A 150 -4.75 -19.13 37.53
C THR A 150 -5.87 -19.39 36.54
N LEU A 151 -6.55 -18.32 36.12
CA LEU A 151 -7.58 -18.33 35.10
C LEU A 151 -7.26 -17.27 34.04
N ARG A 152 -7.13 -17.69 32.77
CA ARG A 152 -6.66 -16.81 31.69
C ARG A 152 -7.62 -16.79 30.49
N LEU A 153 -8.25 -15.64 30.27
CA LEU A 153 -9.44 -15.45 29.41
C LEU A 153 -9.30 -14.26 28.44
N LEU A 154 -8.11 -14.04 27.89
CA LEU A 154 -7.84 -12.93 26.96
C LEU A 154 -8.35 -13.25 25.53
N GLY A 155 -8.84 -12.26 24.79
CA GLY A 155 -9.19 -12.40 23.38
C GLY A 155 -10.45 -13.23 23.11
N LEU A 156 -11.43 -13.21 24.02
CA LEU A 156 -12.67 -14.01 23.92
C LEU A 156 -13.88 -13.13 23.52
N LEU A 157 -14.18 -13.08 22.22
CA LEU A 157 -15.16 -12.12 21.65
C LEU A 157 -16.64 -12.41 21.95
N ARG A 158 -16.99 -13.64 22.35
CA ARG A 158 -18.39 -14.05 22.57
C ARG A 158 -18.64 -14.76 23.90
N LEU A 159 -17.63 -14.82 24.77
CA LEU A 159 -17.73 -15.55 26.03
C LEU A 159 -18.72 -14.87 26.98
N THR A 160 -19.64 -15.65 27.54
CA THR A 160 -20.51 -15.28 28.67
C THR A 160 -20.09 -16.02 29.94
N PHE A 161 -20.24 -15.36 31.08
CA PHE A 161 -19.82 -15.89 32.38
C PHE A 161 -20.95 -16.60 33.13
N PRO A 162 -20.66 -17.73 33.79
CA PRO A 162 -21.56 -18.29 34.78
C PRO A 162 -21.53 -17.44 36.06
N TYR A 163 -22.70 -17.24 36.67
CA TYR A 163 -22.80 -16.75 38.05
C TYR A 163 -22.08 -17.72 39.02
N GLY A 164 -21.34 -17.21 40.00
CA GLY A 164 -20.71 -18.01 41.06
C GLY A 164 -19.19 -18.15 40.99
N LEU A 165 -18.46 -17.39 40.15
CA LEU A 165 -17.00 -17.43 40.13
C LEU A 165 -16.32 -16.75 41.32
N GLU A 166 -17.05 -15.92 42.05
CA GLU A 166 -16.65 -15.39 43.35
C GLU A 166 -16.32 -16.50 44.37
N ASN A 167 -16.72 -17.74 44.11
CA ASN A 167 -16.43 -18.91 44.93
C ASN A 167 -15.01 -19.49 44.73
N LEU A 168 -14.25 -19.02 43.72
CA LEU A 168 -12.89 -19.52 43.44
C LEU A 168 -11.84 -18.93 44.39
N ILE A 169 -12.03 -19.09 45.70
CA ILE A 169 -11.25 -18.41 46.75
C ILE A 169 -9.73 -18.63 46.72
N SER A 170 -9.24 -19.69 46.07
CA SER A 170 -7.80 -19.96 45.91
C SER A 170 -7.15 -19.22 44.72
N LEU A 171 -7.93 -18.45 43.95
CA LEU A 171 -7.45 -17.79 42.73
C LEU A 171 -6.43 -16.71 43.06
N LYS A 172 -5.26 -16.79 42.41
CA LYS A 172 -4.14 -15.85 42.56
C LYS A 172 -3.97 -14.96 41.34
N HIS A 173 -4.28 -15.46 40.15
CA HIS A 173 -4.07 -14.73 38.90
C HIS A 173 -5.31 -14.85 38.02
N LEU A 174 -5.89 -13.70 37.66
CA LEU A 174 -7.06 -13.61 36.79
C LEU A 174 -6.76 -12.65 35.65
N TYR A 175 -6.91 -13.11 34.41
CA TYR A 175 -6.68 -12.32 33.21
C TYR A 175 -7.93 -12.31 32.33
N PHE A 176 -8.39 -11.13 31.96
CA PHE A 176 -9.47 -10.85 31.01
C PHE A 176 -9.26 -9.44 30.43
N ASP A 177 -9.94 -9.12 29.33
CA ASP A 177 -9.78 -7.86 28.59
C ASP A 177 -11.10 -7.11 28.31
N ARG A 178 -12.25 -7.69 28.68
CA ARG A 178 -13.57 -7.06 28.48
C ARG A 178 -14.40 -6.96 29.76
N LYS A 179 -15.29 -5.96 29.83
CA LYS A 179 -16.15 -5.68 30.98
C LYS A 179 -17.11 -6.83 31.30
N GLU A 180 -17.67 -7.46 30.26
CA GLU A 180 -18.59 -8.60 30.41
C GLU A 180 -17.91 -9.78 31.10
N LEU A 181 -16.57 -9.81 31.04
CA LEU A 181 -15.75 -10.88 31.56
C LEU A 181 -15.36 -10.72 33.05
N GLN A 182 -15.78 -9.64 33.70
CA GLN A 182 -15.47 -9.41 35.10
C GLN A 182 -16.41 -10.18 36.05
N PRO A 183 -15.88 -10.99 36.98
CA PRO A 183 -16.69 -11.63 38.02
C PRO A 183 -17.42 -10.61 38.89
N VAL A 184 -18.67 -10.91 39.23
CA VAL A 184 -19.42 -10.19 40.27
C VAL A 184 -18.85 -10.57 41.63
N ASN A 185 -18.81 -9.64 42.58
CA ASN A 185 -18.25 -9.82 43.94
C ASN A 185 -16.78 -10.28 43.92
N ILE A 186 -15.96 -9.70 43.04
CA ILE A 186 -14.54 -10.07 42.92
C ILE A 186 -13.78 -9.89 44.26
N GLY A 187 -14.27 -9.06 45.18
CA GLY A 187 -13.71 -8.87 46.51
C GLY A 187 -13.69 -10.14 47.37
N ASN A 188 -14.48 -11.16 47.05
CA ASN A 188 -14.43 -12.47 47.70
C ASN A 188 -13.14 -13.25 47.39
N LEU A 189 -12.45 -12.92 46.29
CA LEU A 189 -11.21 -13.56 45.85
C LEU A 189 -10.00 -12.99 46.61
N THR A 190 -10.00 -13.05 47.94
CA THR A 190 -9.02 -12.38 48.81
C THR A 190 -7.55 -12.80 48.59
N CYS A 191 -7.31 -13.97 48.00
CA CYS A 191 -5.97 -14.46 47.64
C CYS A 191 -5.42 -13.89 46.32
N LEU A 192 -6.18 -13.04 45.61
CA LEU A 192 -5.81 -12.53 44.29
C LEU A 192 -4.56 -11.65 44.37
N GLN A 193 -3.57 -12.02 43.56
CA GLN A 193 -2.29 -11.34 43.44
C GLN A 193 -2.19 -10.53 42.15
N THR A 194 -2.77 -11.02 41.05
CA THR A 194 -2.71 -10.35 39.75
C THR A 194 -4.10 -10.13 39.20
N LEU A 195 -4.41 -8.85 38.96
CA LEU A 195 -5.63 -8.37 38.33
C LEU A 195 -5.24 -7.19 37.43
N PRO A 196 -4.98 -7.42 36.13
CA PRO A 196 -4.49 -6.36 35.24
C PRO A 196 -5.49 -5.24 35.00
N ILE A 197 -6.79 -5.55 35.02
CA ILE A 197 -7.87 -4.62 34.71
C ILE A 197 -9.06 -4.86 35.65
N PHE A 198 -9.73 -3.78 36.05
CA PHE A 198 -10.97 -3.77 36.82
C PHE A 198 -11.90 -2.70 36.25
N PHE A 199 -13.11 -3.08 35.87
CA PHE A 199 -14.16 -2.19 35.39
C PHE A 199 -15.12 -1.87 36.53
N VAL A 200 -15.28 -0.59 36.85
CA VAL A 200 -16.30 -0.15 37.80
C VAL A 200 -17.68 -0.23 37.12
N GLY A 201 -18.69 -0.68 37.86
CA GLY A 201 -20.08 -0.69 37.40
C GLY A 201 -21.07 -0.37 38.52
N SER A 202 -22.25 0.13 38.15
CA SER A 202 -23.37 0.42 39.06
C SER A 202 -24.08 -0.85 39.56
N GLU A 203 -23.85 -1.98 38.90
CA GLU A 203 -24.40 -3.29 39.28
C GLU A 203 -23.87 -3.75 40.66
N ARG A 204 -24.75 -4.39 41.44
CA ARG A 204 -24.38 -4.96 42.74
C ARG A 204 -23.21 -5.95 42.59
N GLY A 205 -22.16 -5.78 43.39
CA GLY A 205 -20.95 -6.60 43.34
C GLY A 205 -19.91 -6.19 42.28
N ARG A 206 -20.11 -5.07 41.58
CA ARG A 206 -19.14 -4.48 40.65
C ARG A 206 -18.70 -3.06 41.06
N SER A 207 -19.02 -2.67 42.29
CA SER A 207 -18.58 -1.40 42.86
C SER A 207 -17.07 -1.39 43.08
N ILE A 208 -16.47 -0.20 43.07
CA ILE A 208 -15.04 -0.04 43.34
C ILE A 208 -14.60 -0.52 44.74
N LYS A 209 -15.54 -0.62 45.69
CA LYS A 209 -15.31 -1.14 47.05
C LYS A 209 -14.84 -2.59 47.07
N GLU A 210 -15.13 -3.37 46.02
CA GLU A 210 -14.66 -4.75 45.88
C GLU A 210 -13.13 -4.85 45.89
N LEU A 211 -12.43 -3.82 45.40
CA LEU A 211 -10.97 -3.76 45.46
C LEU A 211 -10.45 -3.68 46.90
N GLY A 212 -11.22 -3.15 47.85
CA GLY A 212 -10.83 -2.99 49.26
C GLY A 212 -10.41 -4.32 49.91
N SER A 213 -11.13 -5.40 49.61
CA SER A 213 -10.86 -6.75 50.14
C SER A 213 -9.60 -7.40 49.55
N LEU A 214 -9.15 -6.96 48.36
CA LEU A 214 -8.03 -7.55 47.63
C LEU A 214 -6.67 -6.99 48.10
N LYS A 215 -6.19 -7.45 49.26
CA LYS A 215 -4.96 -6.93 49.91
C LYS A 215 -3.66 -7.46 49.29
N GLU A 216 -3.72 -8.58 48.57
CA GLU A 216 -2.55 -9.28 48.02
C GLU A 216 -2.13 -8.85 46.60
N LEU A 217 -2.89 -7.92 46.00
CA LEU A 217 -2.66 -7.39 44.66
C LEU A 217 -1.27 -6.79 44.52
N ARG A 218 -0.60 -7.14 43.44
CA ARG A 218 0.76 -6.72 43.11
C ARG A 218 0.93 -6.49 41.62
N GLY A 219 1.95 -5.71 41.27
CA GLY A 219 2.26 -5.38 39.88
C GLY A 219 1.42 -4.22 39.37
N GLU A 220 0.72 -4.44 38.25
CA GLU A 220 -0.08 -3.45 37.53
C GLU A 220 -1.58 -3.68 37.71
N LEU A 221 -2.32 -2.59 37.89
CA LEU A 221 -3.78 -2.57 37.92
C LEU A 221 -4.31 -1.34 37.15
N LYS A 222 -5.11 -1.59 36.11
CA LYS A 222 -5.93 -0.58 35.42
C LYS A 222 -7.33 -0.57 36.00
N ILE A 223 -7.83 0.59 36.41
CA ILE A 223 -9.21 0.79 36.86
C ILE A 223 -9.94 1.62 35.82
N CYS A 224 -10.91 1.02 35.15
CA CYS A 224 -11.72 1.64 34.09
C CYS A 224 -13.07 2.09 34.60
N HIS A 225 -13.70 3.00 33.86
CA HIS A 225 -15.05 3.50 34.11
C HIS A 225 -15.16 4.23 35.45
N LEU A 226 -14.08 4.92 35.86
CA LEU A 226 -14.07 5.70 37.09
C LEU A 226 -15.07 6.86 37.07
N GLY A 227 -15.50 7.31 35.89
CA GLY A 227 -16.59 8.30 35.76
C GLY A 227 -17.91 7.87 36.40
N GLY A 228 -18.15 6.56 36.56
CA GLY A 228 -19.35 6.03 37.21
C GLY A 228 -19.32 6.00 38.75
N VAL A 229 -18.21 6.40 39.39
CA VAL A 229 -18.10 6.43 40.86
C VAL A 229 -18.76 7.71 41.39
N ARG A 230 -19.60 7.60 42.43
CA ARG A 230 -20.46 8.71 42.87
C ARG A 230 -19.74 9.81 43.65
N ASP A 231 -18.86 9.43 44.58
CA ASP A 231 -18.27 10.35 45.54
C ASP A 231 -16.92 9.83 46.09
N LYS A 232 -16.26 10.68 46.87
CA LYS A 232 -15.00 10.37 47.57
C LYS A 232 -15.09 9.15 48.48
N GLN A 233 -16.22 8.94 49.16
CA GLN A 233 -16.39 7.86 50.14
C GLN A 233 -16.44 6.49 49.44
N GLU A 234 -17.11 6.42 48.29
CA GLU A 234 -17.16 5.24 47.44
C GLU A 234 -15.77 4.91 46.89
N ALA A 235 -15.07 5.90 46.34
CA ALA A 235 -13.70 5.75 45.83
C ALA A 235 -12.71 5.26 46.90
N ASN A 236 -12.78 5.82 48.11
CA ASN A 236 -11.93 5.41 49.25
C ASN A 236 -12.13 3.93 49.63
N GLY A 237 -13.27 3.33 49.29
CA GLY A 237 -13.54 1.91 49.48
C GLY A 237 -12.59 0.97 48.73
N ALA A 238 -11.83 1.44 47.72
CA ALA A 238 -10.78 0.64 47.09
C ALA A 238 -9.57 0.40 47.99
N ILE A 239 -9.34 1.28 48.98
CA ILE A 239 -8.23 1.20 49.94
C ILE A 239 -6.87 1.02 49.22
N LEU A 240 -6.62 1.81 48.17
CA LEU A 240 -5.40 1.71 47.35
C LEU A 240 -4.14 2.05 48.16
N HIS A 241 -4.26 2.98 49.11
CA HIS A 241 -3.17 3.43 49.99
C HIS A 241 -2.58 2.32 50.87
N LEU A 242 -3.29 1.20 51.13
CA LEU A 242 -2.74 0.04 51.87
C LEU A 242 -2.13 -1.05 50.96
N LYS A 243 -2.25 -0.92 49.63
CA LYS A 243 -1.80 -1.96 48.66
C LYS A 243 -0.32 -1.82 48.30
N LYS A 244 0.56 -2.03 49.29
CA LYS A 244 2.02 -1.84 49.20
C LYS A 244 2.78 -2.60 48.11
N LYS A 245 2.15 -3.62 47.50
CA LYS A 245 2.76 -4.49 46.48
C LYS A 245 2.44 -4.05 45.05
N LEU A 246 1.54 -3.06 44.86
CA LEU A 246 1.26 -2.47 43.56
C LEU A 246 2.39 -1.50 43.18
N CYS A 247 2.89 -1.62 41.95
CA CYS A 247 3.94 -0.76 41.42
C CYS A 247 3.45 0.16 40.28
N LYS A 248 2.36 -0.22 39.59
CA LYS A 248 1.77 0.57 38.50
C LYS A 248 0.26 0.66 38.65
N LEU A 249 -0.28 1.88 38.52
CA LEU A 249 -1.70 2.16 38.54
C LEU A 249 -2.08 2.96 37.29
N ILE A 250 -3.18 2.56 36.65
CA ILE A 250 -3.79 3.28 35.54
C ILE A 250 -5.21 3.62 35.94
N PHE A 251 -5.53 4.90 36.05
CA PHE A 251 -6.87 5.39 36.30
C PHE A 251 -7.48 5.87 34.98
N ASP A 252 -8.61 5.28 34.62
CA ASP A 252 -9.29 5.57 33.37
C ASP A 252 -10.75 5.95 33.63
N PHE A 253 -11.05 7.21 33.36
CA PHE A 253 -12.36 7.83 33.59
C PHE A 253 -13.31 7.72 32.40
N GLU A 254 -12.88 7.10 31.29
CA GLU A 254 -13.73 6.88 30.11
C GLU A 254 -14.98 6.08 30.48
N GLY A 255 -16.17 6.57 30.09
CA GLY A 255 -17.41 5.79 30.07
C GLY A 255 -18.13 5.53 31.40
N SER A 256 -19.36 6.04 31.50
CA SER A 256 -20.52 5.37 32.10
C SER A 256 -21.73 5.68 31.23
N ASP A 257 -22.60 4.70 30.96
CA ASP A 257 -23.78 4.76 30.06
C ASP A 257 -24.90 5.74 30.49
N SER A 258 -24.57 6.90 31.07
CA SER A 258 -25.56 7.89 31.49
C SER A 258 -25.11 9.30 31.13
N GLY A 259 -25.86 9.94 30.23
CA GLY A 259 -25.80 11.36 29.90
C GLY A 259 -26.25 12.26 31.06
N SER A 260 -25.59 12.14 32.21
CA SER A 260 -25.82 12.94 33.41
C SER A 260 -24.63 13.86 33.65
N SER A 261 -24.91 15.16 33.62
CA SER A 261 -23.98 16.28 33.76
C SER A 261 -23.58 16.57 35.22
N GLY A 262 -23.22 15.55 36.01
CA GLY A 262 -23.04 15.72 37.46
C GLY A 262 -21.98 14.85 38.13
N TYR A 263 -20.94 14.37 37.43
CA TYR A 263 -19.91 13.54 38.05
C TYR A 263 -18.83 14.37 38.75
N ASN A 264 -18.59 14.12 40.03
CA ASN A 264 -17.57 14.78 40.82
C ASN A 264 -16.21 14.06 40.68
N SER A 265 -15.63 14.11 39.46
CA SER A 265 -14.36 13.41 39.14
C SER A 265 -13.24 13.76 40.12
N GLU A 266 -13.22 15.01 40.60
CA GLU A 266 -12.26 15.50 41.59
C GLU A 266 -12.38 14.77 42.93
N GLU A 267 -13.60 14.63 43.44
CA GLU A 267 -13.85 13.86 44.67
C GLU A 267 -13.45 12.40 44.53
N VAL A 268 -13.74 11.79 43.37
CA VAL A 268 -13.36 10.40 43.08
C VAL A 268 -11.84 10.26 43.08
N MET A 269 -11.13 11.13 42.36
CA MET A 269 -9.68 11.13 42.31
C MET A 269 -9.05 11.38 43.69
N GLU A 270 -9.64 12.27 44.50
CA GLU A 270 -9.25 12.53 45.88
C GLU A 270 -9.38 11.28 46.77
N GLY A 271 -10.39 10.43 46.54
CA GLY A 271 -10.57 9.15 47.23
C GLY A 271 -9.66 8.02 46.78
N LEU A 272 -9.02 8.13 45.60
CA LEU A 272 -8.17 7.09 44.99
C LEU A 272 -6.68 7.19 45.37
N GLN A 273 -6.39 7.73 46.55
CA GLN A 273 -5.02 7.91 47.03
C GLN A 273 -4.19 6.59 46.93
N PRO A 274 -3.11 6.57 46.13
CA PRO A 274 -2.28 5.39 45.96
C PRO A 274 -1.30 5.20 47.13
N HIS A 275 -0.70 4.01 47.23
CA HIS A 275 0.39 3.77 48.18
C HIS A 275 1.67 4.49 47.74
N THR A 276 2.46 4.97 48.70
CA THR A 276 3.73 5.68 48.51
C THR A 276 4.85 4.89 47.78
N ASN A 277 4.66 3.59 47.51
CA ASN A 277 5.63 2.72 46.82
C ASN A 277 5.38 2.68 45.30
N LEU A 278 4.36 3.40 44.82
CA LEU A 278 3.99 3.43 43.41
C LEU A 278 5.15 3.96 42.56
N GLN A 279 5.45 3.25 41.47
CA GLN A 279 6.53 3.57 40.53
C GLN A 279 6.01 4.19 39.23
N SER A 280 4.80 3.83 38.80
CA SER A 280 4.15 4.37 37.60
C SER A 280 2.69 4.70 37.86
N LEU A 281 2.29 5.89 37.44
CA LEU A 281 0.92 6.38 37.50
C LEU A 281 0.51 6.89 36.11
N THR A 282 -0.59 6.38 35.59
CA THR A 282 -1.23 6.91 34.39
C THR A 282 -2.64 7.36 34.75
N VAL A 283 -3.01 8.56 34.34
CA VAL A 283 -4.37 9.08 34.44
C VAL A 283 -4.86 9.38 33.03
N SER A 284 -5.98 8.76 32.65
CA SER A 284 -6.64 8.96 31.37
C SER A 284 -8.08 9.45 31.52
N ASN A 285 -8.52 10.31 30.59
CA ASN A 285 -9.92 10.75 30.44
C ASN A 285 -10.48 11.53 31.65
N TYR A 286 -9.62 12.06 32.51
CA TYR A 286 -10.03 12.76 33.74
C TYR A 286 -10.74 14.08 33.43
N GLN A 287 -11.96 14.23 33.93
CA GLN A 287 -12.84 15.37 33.64
C GLN A 287 -12.79 16.50 34.68
N GLY A 288 -11.99 16.35 35.76
CA GLY A 288 -11.85 17.38 36.80
C GLY A 288 -11.00 18.57 36.36
N GLU A 289 -11.21 19.72 37.00
CA GLU A 289 -10.49 20.97 36.71
C GLU A 289 -9.16 21.04 37.47
N SER A 290 -9.09 20.38 38.62
CA SER A 290 -7.94 20.32 39.51
C SER A 290 -7.47 18.89 39.80
N PHE A 291 -6.18 18.73 40.09
CA PHE A 291 -5.61 17.46 40.57
C PHE A 291 -5.78 17.34 42.10
N PRO A 292 -5.83 16.11 42.65
CA PRO A 292 -6.15 15.86 44.05
C PRO A 292 -5.06 16.34 45.00
N SER A 293 -5.45 16.58 46.26
CA SER A 293 -4.59 17.16 47.30
C SER A 293 -3.35 16.30 47.60
N TRP A 294 -3.46 14.98 47.45
CA TRP A 294 -2.35 14.03 47.64
C TRP A 294 -1.27 14.11 46.54
N MET A 295 -1.52 14.81 45.43
CA MET A 295 -0.50 15.21 44.44
C MET A 295 0.09 16.61 44.71
N LEU A 296 -0.63 17.44 45.46
CA LEU A 296 -0.31 18.85 45.68
C LEU A 296 0.52 19.12 46.93
N ARG A 297 0.47 18.27 47.96
CA ARG A 297 1.08 18.54 49.27
C ARG A 297 2.07 17.47 49.75
N PRO A 298 3.15 17.85 50.45
CA PRO A 298 3.92 16.95 51.32
C PRO A 298 3.04 16.41 52.46
N VAL A 299 3.34 15.21 52.96
CA VAL A 299 2.52 14.54 53.97
C VAL A 299 2.82 15.05 55.39
N GLY A 300 1.84 15.72 56.02
CA GLY A 300 1.74 15.98 57.47
C GLY A 300 2.72 17.02 58.05
N ASP A 301 2.43 17.49 59.27
CA ASP A 301 3.16 18.49 60.08
C ASP A 301 4.62 18.11 60.44
N SER A 302 5.24 17.18 59.70
CA SER A 302 6.61 16.76 59.88
C SER A 302 7.54 17.59 59.01
N ASN A 303 8.61 18.12 59.63
CA ASN A 303 9.74 18.84 59.01
C ASN A 303 10.52 18.04 57.92
N THR A 304 9.93 17.01 57.31
CA THR A 304 10.62 16.12 56.36
C THR A 304 10.42 16.50 54.89
N GLY A 305 9.43 17.32 54.52
CA GLY A 305 9.28 17.85 53.15
C GLY A 305 9.10 16.80 52.04
N LEU A 306 8.69 15.58 52.37
CA LEU A 306 8.58 14.46 51.41
C LEU A 306 7.18 14.36 50.78
N PHE A 307 7.14 14.23 49.44
CA PHE A 307 5.93 13.96 48.68
C PHE A 307 5.41 12.53 48.88
N LEU A 308 4.10 12.38 48.83
CA LEU A 308 3.43 11.08 48.91
C LEU A 308 3.89 10.11 47.79
N LEU A 309 4.25 10.65 46.63
CA LEU A 309 4.65 9.92 45.42
C LEU A 309 6.17 9.93 45.17
N ASN A 310 7.01 10.06 46.19
CA ASN A 310 8.46 10.24 45.98
C ASN A 310 9.15 9.07 45.24
N ASN A 311 8.56 7.88 45.21
CA ASN A 311 9.09 6.71 44.49
C ASN A 311 8.64 6.63 43.01
N LEU A 312 7.86 7.60 42.54
CA LEU A 312 7.32 7.62 41.19
C LEU A 312 8.44 7.86 40.17
N MET A 313 8.56 6.96 39.20
CA MET A 313 9.51 7.00 38.09
C MET A 313 8.86 7.40 36.77
N GLU A 314 7.57 7.10 36.59
CA GLU A 314 6.81 7.39 35.38
C GLU A 314 5.47 8.02 35.75
N LEU A 315 5.15 9.15 35.11
CA LEU A 315 3.86 9.82 35.25
C LEU A 315 3.33 10.19 33.87
N ILE A 316 2.12 9.75 33.57
CA ILE A 316 1.47 9.98 32.28
C ILE A 316 0.08 10.57 32.54
N PHE A 317 -0.17 11.76 32.00
CA PHE A 317 -1.49 12.34 31.89
C PHE A 317 -1.94 12.34 30.44
N PHE A 318 -3.08 11.73 30.18
CA PHE A 318 -3.64 11.57 28.85
C PHE A 318 -5.11 12.02 28.86
N ASP A 319 -5.50 12.89 27.94
CA ASP A 319 -6.89 13.29 27.75
C ASP A 319 -7.58 13.86 29.00
N CYS A 320 -6.82 14.60 29.83
CA CYS A 320 -7.36 15.34 30.98
C CYS A 320 -7.73 16.76 30.54
N ILE A 321 -8.73 16.85 29.65
CA ILE A 321 -9.02 18.05 28.84
C ILE A 321 -9.43 19.28 29.65
N ASN A 322 -10.06 19.08 30.81
CA ASN A 322 -10.60 20.15 31.65
C ASN A 322 -9.61 20.68 32.70
N CYS A 323 -8.44 20.05 32.86
CA CYS A 323 -7.48 20.49 33.87
C CYS A 323 -6.92 21.87 33.54
N GLU A 324 -7.03 22.80 34.48
CA GLU A 324 -6.58 24.19 34.29
C GLU A 324 -5.13 24.40 34.75
N SER A 325 -4.66 23.59 35.70
CA SER A 325 -3.31 23.68 36.27
C SER A 325 -2.68 22.30 36.50
N LEU A 326 -1.35 22.25 36.52
CA LEU A 326 -0.57 21.05 36.81
C LEU A 326 -0.09 21.07 38.27
N PRO A 327 0.04 19.90 38.92
CA PRO A 327 0.63 19.80 40.26
C PRO A 327 2.15 20.12 40.23
N PRO A 328 2.77 20.39 41.40
CA PRO A 328 4.20 20.68 41.52
C PRO A 328 5.05 19.41 41.32
N LEU A 329 5.15 18.95 40.08
CA LEU A 329 5.85 17.70 39.70
C LEU A 329 7.37 17.81 39.80
N GLY A 330 7.92 19.02 39.77
CA GLY A 330 9.38 19.27 39.79
C GLY A 330 10.11 18.74 41.02
N GLN A 331 9.41 18.50 42.13
CA GLN A 331 9.98 18.00 43.38
C GLN A 331 10.01 16.45 43.47
N LEU A 332 9.54 15.74 42.44
CA LEU A 332 9.59 14.28 42.38
C LEU A 332 11.00 13.77 42.07
N HIS A 333 11.71 13.28 43.08
CA HIS A 333 13.14 12.95 43.00
C HIS A 333 13.48 11.78 42.08
N ASN A 334 12.57 10.80 41.93
CA ASN A 334 12.82 9.59 41.16
C ASN A 334 12.18 9.62 39.76
N LEU A 335 11.47 10.70 39.40
CA LEU A 335 10.73 10.78 38.15
C LEU A 335 11.69 10.83 36.96
N GLN A 336 11.63 9.82 36.10
CA GLN A 336 12.46 9.66 34.90
C GLN A 336 11.70 9.98 33.61
N PHE A 337 10.39 9.68 33.58
CA PHE A 337 9.53 9.84 32.42
C PHE A 337 8.28 10.64 32.80
N LEU A 338 8.09 11.79 32.16
CA LEU A 338 6.90 12.61 32.30
C LEU A 338 6.28 12.85 30.94
N GLU A 339 5.01 12.48 30.80
CA GLU A 339 4.27 12.63 29.56
C GLU A 339 2.92 13.32 29.82
N LEU A 340 2.73 14.46 29.15
CA LEU A 340 1.52 15.27 29.23
C LEU A 340 0.90 15.35 27.85
N ARG A 341 -0.24 14.68 27.65
CA ARG A 341 -0.93 14.60 26.37
C ARG A 341 -2.38 15.07 26.46
N ASN A 342 -2.77 15.93 25.52
CA ASN A 342 -4.14 16.41 25.35
C ASN A 342 -4.71 17.14 26.59
N LEU A 343 -3.91 17.99 27.24
CA LEU A 343 -4.35 18.86 28.34
C LEU A 343 -4.78 20.22 27.79
N LYS A 344 -6.01 20.29 27.27
CA LYS A 344 -6.47 21.42 26.46
C LYS A 344 -6.60 22.73 27.23
N LYS A 345 -6.99 22.72 28.51
CA LYS A 345 -7.20 23.95 29.30
C LYS A 345 -5.96 24.49 30.02
N VAL A 346 -4.85 23.74 30.07
CA VAL A 346 -3.62 24.21 30.74
C VAL A 346 -3.02 25.37 29.94
N LYS A 347 -3.13 26.59 30.48
CA LYS A 347 -2.67 27.82 29.81
C LYS A 347 -1.21 28.16 30.06
N ARG A 348 -0.71 27.85 31.26
CA ARG A 348 0.61 28.28 31.73
C ARG A 348 1.27 27.16 32.52
N MET A 349 2.58 27.01 32.32
CA MET A 349 3.45 26.15 33.12
C MET A 349 4.50 27.05 33.78
N GLY A 350 4.14 27.61 34.94
CA GLY A 350 4.97 28.53 35.72
C GLY A 350 5.80 27.85 36.81
N ASN A 351 6.17 28.63 37.83
CA ASN A 351 6.95 28.13 38.98
C ASN A 351 6.20 27.04 39.77
N GLU A 352 4.87 27.11 39.78
CA GLU A 352 3.96 26.17 40.43
C GLU A 352 4.10 24.74 39.91
N PHE A 353 4.56 24.56 38.67
CA PHE A 353 4.86 23.25 38.11
C PHE A 353 6.14 22.63 38.70
N TYR A 354 7.10 23.47 39.11
CA TYR A 354 8.39 23.02 39.62
C TYR A 354 8.42 22.88 41.14
N CYS A 355 7.77 23.78 41.87
CA CYS A 355 7.75 23.79 43.33
C CYS A 355 6.49 24.46 43.90
N ASN A 356 6.12 24.09 45.12
CA ASN A 356 5.00 24.71 45.83
C ASN A 356 5.48 25.99 46.54
N GLU A 357 4.91 27.16 46.21
CA GLU A 357 5.37 28.50 46.68
C GLU A 357 5.12 28.79 48.20
N GLY A 358 4.79 27.77 48.99
CA GLY A 358 4.34 27.91 50.39
C GLY A 358 5.26 27.36 51.48
N ILE A 359 6.47 26.87 51.17
CA ILE A 359 7.36 26.26 52.18
C ILE A 359 8.73 26.95 52.15
N ASP A 360 8.90 27.80 53.17
CA ASP A 360 10.13 28.41 53.68
C ASP A 360 10.93 29.33 52.76
N GLY A 361 10.87 30.62 53.09
CA GLY A 361 11.87 31.59 52.66
C GLY A 361 13.24 31.20 53.21
N MET A 362 14.03 30.45 52.43
CA MET A 362 15.49 30.37 52.57
C MET A 362 16.14 30.03 51.22
N ASN A 363 17.25 30.74 50.95
CA ASN A 363 18.23 30.55 49.87
C ASN A 363 18.80 29.11 49.78
N LYS A 364 18.00 28.10 49.44
CA LYS A 364 18.48 26.77 49.04
C LYS A 364 18.21 26.54 47.56
N VAL A 365 19.25 26.20 46.82
CA VAL A 365 19.17 25.74 45.42
C VAL A 365 18.36 24.43 45.39
N ILE A 366 17.08 24.51 45.04
CA ILE A 366 16.23 23.33 44.88
C ILE A 366 16.60 22.65 43.56
N LYS A 367 17.03 21.38 43.63
CA LYS A 367 17.19 20.55 42.43
C LYS A 367 15.82 20.11 41.93
N VAL A 368 15.38 20.71 40.84
CA VAL A 368 14.13 20.36 40.15
C VAL A 368 14.40 19.22 39.17
N PHE A 369 13.55 18.20 39.17
CA PHE A 369 13.63 17.03 38.29
C PHE A 369 15.03 16.37 38.24
N PRO A 370 15.58 15.90 39.38
CA PRO A 370 16.97 15.42 39.46
C PRO A 370 17.22 14.11 38.69
N ALA A 371 16.18 13.37 38.30
CA ALA A 371 16.29 12.10 37.57
C ALA A 371 15.57 12.10 36.21
N LEU A 372 14.92 13.21 35.81
CA LEU A 372 14.07 13.25 34.63
C LEU A 372 14.91 13.10 33.37
N LYS A 373 14.65 12.03 32.59
CA LYS A 373 15.34 11.72 31.34
C LYS A 373 14.52 12.12 30.12
N LYS A 374 13.20 12.00 30.19
CA LYS A 374 12.30 12.31 29.08
C LYS A 374 11.10 13.13 29.53
N LEU A 375 10.84 14.21 28.81
CA LEU A 375 9.65 15.03 28.93
C LEU A 375 8.94 15.11 27.58
N THR A 376 7.66 14.75 27.55
CA THR A 376 6.81 14.84 26.35
C THR A 376 5.64 15.77 26.62
N LEU A 377 5.47 16.77 25.77
CA LEU A 377 4.28 17.63 25.69
C LEU A 377 3.60 17.39 24.34
N GLU A 378 2.39 16.85 24.32
CA GLU A 378 1.63 16.59 23.08
C GLU A 378 0.23 17.18 23.19
N LYS A 379 -0.27 17.88 22.15
CA LYS A 379 -1.65 18.38 22.09
C LYS A 379 -2.03 19.30 23.26
N MET A 380 -1.11 20.19 23.67
CA MET A 380 -1.35 21.18 24.74
C MET A 380 -2.07 22.41 24.16
N GLY A 381 -3.37 22.25 23.88
CA GLY A 381 -4.15 23.13 23.02
C GLY A 381 -4.32 24.59 23.46
N SER A 382 -4.07 24.94 24.73
CA SER A 382 -4.11 26.34 25.21
C SER A 382 -2.80 26.79 25.87
N LEU A 383 -1.73 26.00 25.80
CA LEU A 383 -0.48 26.33 26.47
C LEU A 383 0.19 27.52 25.78
N GLU A 384 0.15 28.69 26.43
CA GLU A 384 0.70 29.94 25.92
C GLU A 384 2.10 30.23 26.48
N GLU A 385 2.28 29.98 27.77
CA GLU A 385 3.48 30.35 28.51
C GLU A 385 4.10 29.15 29.22
N TRP A 386 5.40 28.96 29.01
CA TRP A 386 6.22 28.03 29.78
C TRP A 386 7.47 28.78 30.26
N THR A 387 7.60 28.95 31.57
CA THR A 387 8.74 29.65 32.19
C THR A 387 9.71 28.64 32.83
N ALA A 388 10.99 29.01 32.94
CA ALA A 388 12.01 28.22 33.64
C ALA A 388 12.37 28.86 34.98
N MET A 389 12.75 28.02 35.94
CA MET A 389 13.33 28.45 37.20
C MET A 389 14.83 28.72 37.00
N ALA A 390 15.29 29.93 37.37
CA ALA A 390 16.58 30.51 36.97
C ALA A 390 17.87 29.77 37.42
N ALA A 391 17.80 28.60 38.08
CA ALA A 391 18.95 27.95 38.71
C ALA A 391 18.89 26.41 38.78
N THR A 392 18.34 25.72 37.77
CA THR A 392 18.16 24.25 37.82
C THR A 392 19.11 23.49 36.88
N LYS A 393 19.76 22.44 37.42
CA LYS A 393 20.49 21.43 36.65
C LYS A 393 19.58 20.22 36.47
N THR A 394 19.12 19.98 35.25
CA THR A 394 18.25 18.84 34.90
C THR A 394 19.08 17.71 34.26
N CYS A 395 18.61 16.47 34.40
CA CYS A 395 19.21 15.30 33.74
C CYS A 395 18.47 14.93 32.43
N LEU A 396 17.76 15.90 31.83
CA LEU A 396 16.89 15.69 30.68
C LEU A 396 17.72 15.27 29.46
N GLU A 397 17.41 14.11 28.89
CA GLU A 397 18.06 13.55 27.71
C GLU A 397 17.20 13.72 26.44
N GLU A 398 15.88 13.65 26.56
CA GLU A 398 14.93 13.79 25.44
C GLU A 398 13.81 14.78 25.80
N LEU A 399 13.59 15.75 24.92
CA LEU A 399 12.46 16.68 25.00
C LEU A 399 11.67 16.63 23.69
N ASP A 400 10.43 16.17 23.78
CA ASP A 400 9.50 16.07 22.66
C ASP A 400 8.33 17.04 22.89
N ILE A 401 8.17 18.03 22.00
CA ILE A 401 7.05 18.99 22.01
C ILE A 401 6.32 18.85 20.68
N CYS A 402 5.03 18.50 20.72
CA CYS A 402 4.22 18.29 19.53
C CYS A 402 2.84 18.91 19.72
N ASP A 403 2.35 19.62 18.71
CA ASP A 403 1.00 20.18 18.68
C ASP A 403 0.71 21.06 19.92
N CYS A 404 1.58 22.04 20.15
CA CYS A 404 1.44 23.08 21.17
C CYS A 404 1.28 24.44 20.46
N PRO A 405 0.11 24.72 19.85
CA PRO A 405 -0.03 25.76 18.85
C PRO A 405 0.13 27.19 19.37
N PHE A 406 -0.12 27.43 20.67
CA PHE A 406 -0.04 28.74 21.30
C PHE A 406 1.27 28.98 22.08
N LEU A 407 2.17 27.98 22.15
CA LEU A 407 3.40 28.08 22.92
C LEU A 407 4.37 29.10 22.31
N LYS A 408 4.59 30.22 23.00
CA LYS A 408 5.41 31.34 22.48
C LYS A 408 6.91 31.09 22.58
N SER A 409 7.37 30.35 23.59
CA SER A 409 8.78 30.04 23.83
C SER A 409 8.97 28.77 24.65
N VAL A 410 10.06 28.04 24.39
CA VAL A 410 10.50 26.90 25.21
C VAL A 410 11.59 27.38 26.19
N PRO A 411 11.41 27.22 27.51
CA PRO A 411 12.31 27.79 28.50
C PRO A 411 13.49 26.84 28.76
N LEU A 412 14.45 26.81 27.83
CA LEU A 412 15.68 26.01 27.97
C LEU A 412 16.76 26.72 28.81
N THR A 413 16.42 27.80 29.52
CA THR A 413 17.37 28.59 30.33
C THR A 413 17.76 27.83 31.61
N GLY A 414 18.94 27.24 31.62
CA GLY A 414 19.45 26.36 32.68
C GLY A 414 20.25 25.22 32.04
N GLN A 415 21.31 24.74 32.69
CA GLN A 415 22.27 23.79 32.10
C GLN A 415 21.62 22.45 31.73
N CYS A 416 20.92 22.37 30.58
CA CYS A 416 20.41 21.14 29.94
C CYS A 416 21.58 20.35 29.32
N SER A 417 22.67 20.23 30.06
CA SER A 417 23.94 19.62 29.69
C SER A 417 23.85 18.12 29.43
N SER A 418 22.67 17.51 29.53
CA SER A 418 22.46 16.07 29.26
C SER A 418 21.57 15.83 28.02
N LEU A 419 21.04 16.88 27.39
CA LEU A 419 20.05 16.75 26.31
C LEU A 419 20.71 16.15 25.07
N LYS A 420 20.16 15.05 24.59
CA LYS A 420 20.61 14.28 23.42
C LYS A 420 19.68 14.47 22.23
N LYS A 421 18.38 14.70 22.47
CA LYS A 421 17.38 14.91 21.42
C LYS A 421 16.40 16.02 21.79
N LEU A 422 16.16 16.91 20.84
CA LEU A 422 15.11 17.92 20.91
C LEU A 422 14.24 17.82 19.66
N ARG A 423 12.94 17.56 19.85
CA ARG A 423 11.96 17.56 18.77
C ARG A 423 10.87 18.57 19.08
N VAL A 424 10.65 19.51 18.18
CA VAL A 424 9.58 20.50 18.28
C VAL A 424 8.79 20.46 16.98
N SER A 425 7.51 20.12 17.09
CA SER A 425 6.64 19.97 15.92
C SER A 425 5.29 20.65 16.13
N TRP A 426 4.71 21.21 15.06
CA TRP A 426 3.37 21.79 15.05
C TRP A 426 3.17 22.91 16.10
N CYS A 427 4.18 23.74 16.33
CA CYS A 427 4.15 24.85 17.30
C CYS A 427 4.03 26.18 16.55
N LYS A 428 2.79 26.61 16.27
CA LYS A 428 2.50 27.72 15.35
C LYS A 428 2.98 29.09 15.83
N THR A 429 2.81 29.43 17.11
CA THR A 429 3.20 30.74 17.66
C THR A 429 4.64 30.78 18.18
N LEU A 430 5.36 29.65 18.15
CA LEU A 430 6.72 29.56 18.64
C LEU A 430 7.63 30.46 17.79
N SER A 431 8.10 31.55 18.38
CA SER A 431 8.90 32.54 17.65
C SER A 431 10.41 32.36 17.83
N LYS A 432 10.83 31.81 18.97
CA LYS A 432 12.24 31.69 19.36
C LYS A 432 12.48 30.45 20.21
N ILE A 433 13.64 29.82 20.02
CA ILE A 433 14.16 28.80 20.93
C ILE A 433 15.39 29.40 21.64
N ARG A 434 15.27 29.78 22.92
CA ARG A 434 16.26 30.60 23.67
C ARG A 434 17.67 29.98 23.75
N ASP A 435 18.67 30.83 24.06
CA ASP A 435 20.12 30.55 24.14
C ASP A 435 20.56 29.34 24.98
N GLY A 436 19.73 28.81 25.89
CA GLY A 436 20.14 27.72 26.78
C GLY A 436 20.54 26.42 26.10
N LEU A 437 20.14 26.24 24.83
CA LEU A 437 20.58 25.17 23.94
C LEU A 437 22.09 25.18 23.68
N SER A 438 22.74 26.34 23.66
CA SER A 438 24.20 26.46 23.46
C SER A 438 25.02 25.69 24.51
N THR A 439 24.44 25.42 25.68
CA THR A 439 25.07 24.64 26.75
C THR A 439 24.95 23.11 26.57
N SER A 440 24.23 22.65 25.53
CA SER A 440 23.89 21.25 25.29
C SER A 440 24.89 20.54 24.35
N ILE A 441 26.14 20.44 24.76
CA ILE A 441 27.24 19.85 23.96
C ILE A 441 27.04 18.37 23.54
N TYR A 442 26.09 17.66 24.17
CA TYR A 442 25.77 16.26 23.88
C TYR A 442 24.56 16.07 22.96
N LEU A 443 23.96 17.15 22.46
CA LEU A 443 22.81 17.07 21.56
C LEU A 443 23.23 16.37 20.27
N LYS A 444 22.53 15.28 19.92
CA LYS A 444 22.77 14.48 18.71
C LYS A 444 21.73 14.75 17.62
N GLU A 445 20.52 15.12 18.01
CA GLU A 445 19.38 15.31 17.11
C GLU A 445 18.62 16.58 17.48
N LEU A 446 18.46 17.45 16.48
CA LEU A 446 17.59 18.63 16.54
C LEU A 446 16.60 18.55 15.38
N ASP A 447 15.32 18.40 15.69
CA ASP A 447 14.24 18.31 14.70
C ASP A 447 13.19 19.39 14.97
N LEU A 448 13.06 20.32 14.03
CA LEU A 448 12.15 21.46 14.10
C LEU A 448 11.20 21.38 12.91
N LYS A 449 9.94 21.06 13.14
CA LYS A 449 8.96 20.80 12.08
C LYS A 449 7.69 21.62 12.25
N ASP A 450 7.14 22.16 11.17
CA ASP A 450 5.84 22.86 11.18
C ASP A 450 5.77 23.96 12.27
N CYS A 451 6.85 24.74 12.39
CA CYS A 451 6.99 25.88 13.30
C CYS A 451 7.05 27.19 12.48
N PRO A 452 5.94 27.64 11.87
CA PRO A 452 5.95 28.69 10.85
C PRO A 452 6.48 30.05 11.36
N ASN A 453 6.17 30.43 12.60
CA ASN A 453 6.58 31.73 13.17
C ASN A 453 8.01 31.73 13.75
N LEU A 454 8.71 30.60 13.68
CA LEU A 454 10.07 30.49 14.23
C LEU A 454 11.03 31.33 13.38
N SER A 455 11.46 32.46 13.93
CA SER A 455 12.38 33.39 13.26
C SER A 455 13.81 33.30 13.78
N TRP A 456 14.01 32.68 14.94
CA TRP A 456 15.32 32.63 15.60
C TRP A 456 15.59 31.30 16.30
N ILE A 457 16.75 30.73 15.99
CA ILE A 457 17.37 29.58 16.64
C ILE A 457 18.76 30.01 17.15
N PRO A 458 19.26 29.42 18.24
CA PRO A 458 20.56 29.78 18.79
C PRO A 458 21.66 29.34 17.83
N ASP A 459 22.80 30.05 17.88
CA ASP A 459 23.97 29.65 17.10
C ASP A 459 24.38 28.23 17.48
N LEU A 460 24.67 27.42 16.48
CA LEU A 460 25.08 26.03 16.64
C LEU A 460 26.58 25.89 16.95
N GLU A 461 27.22 26.98 17.38
CA GLU A 461 28.57 26.97 17.94
C GLU A 461 28.62 26.12 19.22
N GLY A 462 29.43 25.06 19.22
CA GLY A 462 29.62 24.16 20.37
C GLY A 462 28.81 22.85 20.35
N PHE A 463 27.94 22.63 19.36
CA PHE A 463 27.19 21.38 19.15
C PHE A 463 28.05 20.27 18.53
N SER A 464 29.19 19.98 19.16
CA SER A 464 30.19 19.02 18.69
C SER A 464 29.66 17.59 18.52
N SER A 465 28.56 17.23 19.20
CA SER A 465 27.93 15.90 19.10
C SER A 465 26.75 15.83 18.12
N LEU A 466 26.35 16.95 17.51
CA LEU A 466 25.14 16.99 16.66
C LEU A 466 25.38 16.20 15.39
N GLN A 467 24.54 15.19 15.15
CA GLN A 467 24.64 14.29 14.00
C GLN A 467 23.53 14.56 12.97
N ASN A 468 22.33 14.89 13.46
CA ASN A 468 21.15 15.10 12.63
C ASN A 468 20.53 16.47 12.93
N LEU A 469 20.45 17.31 11.91
CA LEU A 469 19.72 18.58 11.94
C LEU A 469 18.62 18.55 10.88
N SER A 470 17.38 18.72 11.31
CA SER A 470 16.19 18.72 10.47
C SER A 470 15.37 19.98 10.78
N ILE A 471 15.14 20.81 9.76
CA ILE A 471 14.31 22.00 9.83
C ILE A 471 13.29 21.91 8.69
N ASP A 472 12.03 21.77 9.03
CA ASP A 472 10.92 21.58 8.09
C ASP A 472 9.83 22.63 8.35
N SER A 473 9.43 23.34 7.29
CA SER A 473 8.30 24.26 7.29
C SER A 473 8.40 25.39 8.34
N CYS A 474 9.63 25.85 8.63
CA CYS A 474 9.93 27.01 9.46
C CYS A 474 10.01 28.28 8.59
N LYS A 475 8.83 28.84 8.28
CA LYS A 475 8.68 29.85 7.22
C LYS A 475 9.33 31.20 7.51
N GLU A 476 9.35 31.63 8.77
CA GLU A 476 9.92 32.90 9.21
C GLU A 476 11.43 32.86 9.47
N LEU A 477 12.08 31.71 9.34
CA LEU A 477 13.52 31.56 9.60
C LEU A 477 14.34 32.19 8.48
N GLU A 478 15.02 33.30 8.75
CA GLU A 478 15.80 34.05 7.75
C GLU A 478 17.23 33.54 7.59
N VAL A 479 17.86 33.10 8.67
CA VAL A 479 19.25 32.64 8.72
C VAL A 479 19.35 31.37 9.56
N LEU A 480 20.11 30.39 9.08
CA LEU A 480 20.52 29.22 9.86
C LEU A 480 21.95 29.49 10.40
N PRO A 481 22.11 29.93 11.67
CA PRO A 481 23.41 30.29 12.22
C PRO A 481 24.25 29.04 12.52
N ILE A 482 25.15 28.74 11.59
CA ILE A 482 26.22 27.74 11.76
C ILE A 482 27.53 28.53 11.65
N THR A 483 28.08 29.03 12.75
CA THR A 483 29.34 29.81 12.73
C THR A 483 30.58 28.93 12.87
N GLY A 484 30.46 27.71 13.41
CA GLY A 484 31.50 26.68 13.46
C GLY A 484 31.19 25.56 14.45
N GLY A 485 31.94 24.44 14.41
CA GLY A 485 31.90 23.42 15.48
C GLY A 485 30.91 22.26 15.32
N CYS A 486 30.15 22.18 14.23
CA CYS A 486 29.27 21.04 13.88
C CYS A 486 30.04 19.88 13.23
N SER A 487 31.22 19.52 13.77
CA SER A 487 32.13 18.54 13.16
C SER A 487 31.56 17.12 13.03
N SER A 488 30.62 16.74 13.90
CA SER A 488 29.95 15.43 13.89
C SER A 488 28.67 15.40 13.03
N LEU A 489 28.29 16.51 12.39
CA LEU A 489 27.05 16.59 11.63
C LEU A 489 27.12 15.65 10.44
N GLU A 490 26.28 14.61 10.41
CA GLU A 490 26.22 13.65 9.32
C GLU A 490 25.13 14.01 8.31
N LYS A 491 24.07 14.69 8.78
CA LYS A 491 22.86 14.90 7.99
C LYS A 491 22.20 16.23 8.28
N LEU A 492 22.03 17.02 7.22
CA LEU A 492 21.33 18.31 7.25
C LEU A 492 20.14 18.27 6.29
N ARG A 493 18.93 18.51 6.80
CA ARG A 493 17.70 18.62 6.02
C ARG A 493 17.03 19.96 6.29
N ILE A 494 16.80 20.71 5.23
CA ILE A 494 16.05 21.98 5.26
C ILE A 494 14.94 21.90 4.21
N LEU A 495 13.68 21.93 4.66
CA LEU A 495 12.50 21.75 3.83
C LEU A 495 11.52 22.91 4.09
N GLY A 496 10.96 23.52 3.04
CA GLY A 496 9.86 24.48 3.18
C GLY A 496 10.19 25.75 3.98
N CYS A 497 11.46 26.14 4.07
CA CYS A 497 11.92 27.35 4.77
C CYS A 497 11.97 28.53 3.79
N GLU A 498 10.82 29.18 3.57
CA GLU A 498 10.64 30.13 2.47
C GLU A 498 11.45 31.42 2.62
N LYS A 499 11.61 31.98 3.84
CA LYS A 499 12.40 33.20 4.09
C LYS A 499 13.90 32.96 4.27
N LEU A 500 14.35 31.70 4.32
CA LEU A 500 15.75 31.38 4.54
C LEU A 500 16.60 31.94 3.41
N SER A 501 17.49 32.88 3.75
CA SER A 501 18.32 33.63 2.82
C SER A 501 19.80 33.26 2.90
N LYS A 502 20.27 32.80 4.06
CA LYS A 502 21.66 32.39 4.30
C LYS A 502 21.76 31.19 5.24
N ILE A 503 22.66 30.26 4.93
CA ILE A 503 23.18 29.26 5.86
C ILE A 503 24.54 29.75 6.34
N GLY A 504 24.84 29.65 7.63
CA GLY A 504 26.09 30.14 8.23
C GLY A 504 27.33 29.48 7.64
N ASP A 505 28.39 30.25 7.49
CA ASP A 505 29.59 29.85 6.75
C ASP A 505 30.28 28.64 7.40
N GLY A 506 30.17 28.46 8.72
CA GLY A 506 30.74 27.34 9.47
C GLY A 506 30.29 25.94 9.03
N LEU A 507 29.31 25.80 8.12
CA LEU A 507 28.99 24.53 7.47
C LEU A 507 30.23 23.87 6.83
N PHE A 508 31.18 24.64 6.31
CA PHE A 508 32.45 24.12 5.75
C PHE A 508 33.24 23.28 6.77
N SER A 509 33.06 23.50 8.07
CA SER A 509 33.75 22.75 9.14
C SER A 509 33.17 21.35 9.41
N SER A 510 32.05 21.00 8.75
CA SER A 510 31.30 19.75 8.95
C SER A 510 31.92 18.58 8.17
N THR A 511 33.11 18.16 8.56
CA THR A 511 33.87 17.09 7.87
C THR A 511 33.16 15.73 7.81
N CYS A 512 32.23 15.45 8.73
CA CYS A 512 31.43 14.22 8.76
C CYS A 512 30.13 14.27 7.94
N LEU A 513 29.81 15.40 7.29
CA LEU A 513 28.54 15.58 6.58
C LEU A 513 28.45 14.60 5.40
N LYS A 514 27.46 13.71 5.41
CA LYS A 514 27.21 12.69 4.38
C LYS A 514 26.05 13.07 3.48
N GLU A 515 25.02 13.71 4.04
CA GLU A 515 23.79 14.03 3.31
C GLU A 515 23.34 15.48 3.54
N LEU A 516 23.12 16.21 2.45
CA LEU A 516 22.56 17.56 2.45
C LEU A 516 21.33 17.62 1.55
N TYR A 517 20.18 17.97 2.13
CA TYR A 517 18.92 18.16 1.41
C TYR A 517 18.39 19.57 1.64
N LEU A 518 18.15 20.28 0.54
CA LEU A 518 17.53 21.60 0.51
C LEU A 518 16.30 21.49 -0.39
N CYS A 519 15.09 21.66 0.15
CA CYS A 519 13.87 21.64 -0.63
C CYS A 519 12.99 22.86 -0.32
N HIS A 520 12.41 23.48 -1.34
CA HIS A 520 11.49 24.62 -1.20
C HIS A 520 12.06 25.79 -0.37
N CYS A 521 13.37 26.05 -0.50
CA CYS A 521 14.04 27.21 0.12
C CYS A 521 14.12 28.37 -0.88
N SER A 522 13.00 29.04 -1.12
CA SER A 522 12.83 29.99 -2.23
C SER A 522 13.68 31.26 -2.16
N ASN A 523 14.05 31.72 -0.96
CA ASN A 523 14.87 32.92 -0.79
C ASN A 523 16.39 32.65 -0.73
N LEU A 524 16.79 31.39 -0.67
CA LEU A 524 18.19 31.01 -0.57
C LEU A 524 18.86 31.18 -1.94
N SER A 525 19.82 32.11 -2.03
CA SER A 525 20.54 32.41 -3.27
C SER A 525 21.85 31.64 -3.42
N SER A 526 22.43 31.19 -2.31
CA SER A 526 23.67 30.41 -2.26
C SER A 526 23.75 29.60 -0.96
N ILE A 527 24.58 28.57 -0.94
CA ILE A 527 25.04 27.92 0.29
C ILE A 527 26.54 28.19 0.49
N PRO A 528 27.05 28.12 1.73
CA PRO A 528 28.48 28.19 2.02
C PRO A 528 29.30 27.24 1.17
N ASP A 529 30.57 27.59 0.98
CA ASP A 529 31.51 26.76 0.25
C ASP A 529 31.64 25.38 0.92
N LEU A 530 31.36 24.33 0.15
CA LEU A 530 31.39 22.95 0.62
C LEU A 530 32.81 22.32 0.53
N GLU A 531 33.86 23.12 0.30
CA GLU A 531 35.26 22.65 0.19
C GLU A 531 35.72 21.74 1.35
N GLY A 532 35.23 21.95 2.57
CA GLY A 532 35.60 21.13 3.75
C GLY A 532 34.74 19.89 4.00
N CYS A 533 33.68 19.66 3.21
CA CYS A 533 32.72 18.56 3.38
C CYS A 533 33.18 17.26 2.66
N PHE A 534 34.36 16.74 3.01
CA PHE A 534 34.98 15.60 2.33
C PHE A 534 34.15 14.29 2.36
N SER A 535 33.24 14.15 3.33
CA SER A 535 32.40 12.95 3.50
C SER A 535 31.07 13.02 2.74
N LEU A 536 30.77 14.12 2.04
CA LEU A 536 29.47 14.36 1.44
C LEU A 536 29.23 13.38 0.29
N LYS A 537 28.21 12.52 0.43
CA LYS A 537 27.81 11.51 -0.56
C LYS A 537 26.60 11.93 -1.37
N ILE A 538 25.64 12.61 -0.74
CA ILE A 538 24.37 12.99 -1.34
C ILE A 538 24.14 14.49 -1.20
N LEU A 539 23.95 15.16 -2.33
CA LEU A 539 23.49 16.54 -2.39
C LEU A 539 22.20 16.60 -3.21
N SER A 540 21.12 17.05 -2.58
CA SER A 540 19.82 17.22 -3.21
C SER A 540 19.31 18.64 -3.03
N ILE A 541 19.09 19.36 -4.13
CA ILE A 541 18.56 20.72 -4.14
C ILE A 541 17.28 20.73 -4.98
N ASN A 542 16.14 21.04 -4.35
CA ASN A 542 14.83 21.00 -4.98
C ASN A 542 14.08 22.32 -4.77
N SER A 543 13.54 22.91 -5.83
CA SER A 543 12.67 24.08 -5.79
C SER A 543 13.30 25.27 -5.06
N CYS A 544 14.62 25.45 -5.22
CA CYS A 544 15.38 26.58 -4.70
C CYS A 544 15.56 27.63 -5.81
N ASN A 545 14.61 28.56 -5.91
CA ASN A 545 14.40 29.35 -7.12
C ASN A 545 15.37 30.52 -7.34
N LYS A 546 16.20 30.89 -6.35
CA LYS A 546 17.18 31.98 -6.46
C LYS A 546 18.60 31.53 -6.81
N PHE A 547 18.87 30.23 -6.90
CA PHE A 547 20.18 29.73 -7.29
C PHE A 547 20.43 30.03 -8.77
N GLU A 548 21.39 30.90 -9.06
CA GLU A 548 21.85 31.19 -10.43
C GLU A 548 22.96 30.23 -10.87
N VAL A 549 23.81 29.85 -9.92
CA VAL A 549 24.92 28.90 -10.09
C VAL A 549 24.89 27.90 -8.94
N LEU A 550 25.15 26.63 -9.25
CA LEU A 550 25.29 25.61 -8.21
C LEU A 550 26.61 25.82 -7.43
N PRO A 551 26.58 25.93 -6.09
CA PRO A 551 27.78 26.13 -5.27
C PRO A 551 28.46 24.79 -4.92
N VAL A 552 28.81 24.02 -5.94
CA VAL A 552 29.70 22.87 -5.79
C VAL A 552 31.03 23.25 -6.40
N THR A 553 31.93 23.74 -5.55
CA THR A 553 33.33 24.01 -5.88
C THR A 553 34.14 22.70 -5.84
N GLY A 554 35.29 22.70 -6.52
CA GLY A 554 36.05 21.56 -7.02
C GLY A 554 36.54 20.41 -6.15
N ARG A 555 36.03 20.19 -4.94
CA ARG A 555 36.68 19.28 -3.97
C ARG A 555 35.77 18.35 -3.16
N CYS A 556 34.49 18.23 -3.48
CA CYS A 556 33.61 17.20 -2.90
C CYS A 556 33.97 15.78 -3.40
N SER A 557 35.12 15.27 -2.98
CA SER A 557 35.75 14.04 -3.53
C SER A 557 34.98 12.74 -3.27
N SER A 558 33.96 12.76 -2.41
CA SER A 558 33.14 11.60 -2.05
C SER A 558 31.70 11.70 -2.56
N LEU A 559 31.35 12.74 -3.32
CA LEU A 559 29.99 12.95 -3.79
C LEU A 559 29.61 11.84 -4.78
N GLU A 560 28.64 11.01 -4.42
CA GLU A 560 28.16 9.88 -5.21
C GLU A 560 26.89 10.25 -6.00
N LYS A 561 26.02 11.09 -5.43
CA LYS A 561 24.73 11.49 -6.01
C LYS A 561 24.50 12.99 -5.92
N LEU A 562 24.19 13.60 -7.07
CA LEU A 562 23.75 14.99 -7.18
C LEU A 562 22.38 15.03 -7.86
N SER A 563 21.38 15.56 -7.16
CA SER A 563 20.03 15.75 -7.69
C SER A 563 19.65 17.22 -7.59
N ILE A 564 19.27 17.82 -8.71
CA ILE A 564 18.83 19.21 -8.80
C ILE A 564 17.48 19.21 -9.49
N SER A 565 16.44 19.78 -8.88
CA SER A 565 15.11 19.81 -9.46
C SER A 565 14.38 21.13 -9.24
N GLY A 566 13.72 21.67 -10.25
CA GLY A 566 12.86 22.85 -10.11
C GLY A 566 13.60 24.15 -9.75
N CYS A 567 14.92 24.22 -9.89
CA CYS A 567 15.71 25.43 -9.66
C CYS A 567 15.59 26.39 -10.86
N GLN A 568 14.61 27.30 -10.79
CA GLN A 568 14.18 28.08 -11.95
C GLN A 568 15.22 29.06 -12.50
N LYS A 569 16.06 29.69 -11.67
CA LYS A 569 17.08 30.65 -12.12
C LYS A 569 18.44 30.03 -12.45
N LEU A 570 18.58 28.71 -12.35
CA LEU A 570 19.85 28.04 -12.52
C LEU A 570 20.29 28.12 -13.97
N SER A 571 21.26 28.98 -14.26
CA SER A 571 21.75 29.23 -15.62
C SER A 571 22.95 28.36 -15.98
N LYS A 572 23.74 27.97 -14.97
CA LYS A 572 24.94 27.15 -15.12
C LYS A 572 25.11 26.22 -13.93
N ILE A 573 25.60 25.03 -14.20
CA ILE A 573 26.21 24.18 -13.19
C ILE A 573 27.67 24.62 -13.15
N GLY A 574 28.14 25.18 -12.02
CA GLY A 574 29.41 25.90 -11.95
C GLY A 574 30.61 25.11 -12.51
N ASP A 575 31.68 25.82 -12.89
CA ASP A 575 32.88 25.27 -13.55
C ASP A 575 33.67 24.23 -12.70
N GLY A 576 33.16 23.89 -11.52
CA GLY A 576 33.83 23.19 -10.43
C GLY A 576 33.33 21.79 -10.10
N LEU A 577 32.52 21.10 -10.91
CA LEU A 577 32.18 19.69 -10.63
C LEU A 577 33.37 18.74 -10.93
N PHE A 578 34.47 18.88 -10.20
CA PHE A 578 35.69 18.06 -10.34
C PHE A 578 35.64 16.78 -9.49
N THR A 579 34.47 16.14 -9.32
CA THR A 579 34.36 14.97 -8.45
C THR A 579 34.49 13.67 -9.25
N SER A 580 35.57 12.92 -9.00
CA SER A 580 35.79 11.62 -9.64
C SER A 580 34.88 10.52 -9.08
N SER A 581 34.13 10.79 -8.02
CA SER A 581 33.25 9.84 -7.32
C SER A 581 31.80 9.86 -7.77
N LEU A 582 31.37 10.87 -8.53
CA LEU A 582 29.96 11.05 -8.89
C LEU A 582 29.49 9.88 -9.76
N GLN A 583 28.46 9.17 -9.31
CA GLN A 583 27.86 8.03 -10.00
C GLN A 583 26.54 8.42 -10.66
N ASN A 584 25.73 9.26 -10.00
CA ASN A 584 24.41 9.65 -10.48
C ASN A 584 24.26 11.18 -10.50
N LEU A 585 23.94 11.72 -11.67
CA LEU A 585 23.57 13.11 -11.86
C LEU A 585 22.15 13.20 -12.43
N SER A 586 21.27 13.87 -11.70
CA SER A 586 19.89 14.14 -12.13
C SER A 586 19.62 15.64 -12.12
N ILE A 587 19.15 16.17 -13.24
CA ILE A 587 18.77 17.58 -13.41
C ILE A 587 17.33 17.60 -13.94
N ASP A 588 16.42 18.25 -13.22
CA ASP A 588 15.00 18.26 -13.55
C ASP A 588 14.45 19.69 -13.51
N SER A 589 13.72 20.13 -14.53
CA SER A 589 12.94 21.37 -14.54
C SER A 589 13.77 22.62 -14.18
N CYS A 590 15.03 22.66 -14.66
CA CYS A 590 15.94 23.81 -14.55
C CYS A 590 15.86 24.65 -15.82
N ASN A 591 14.85 25.53 -15.89
CA ASN A 591 14.42 26.14 -17.15
C ASN A 591 15.39 27.17 -17.74
N GLU A 592 16.22 27.81 -16.90
CA GLU A 592 17.22 28.79 -17.36
C GLU A 592 18.57 28.16 -17.77
N LEU A 593 18.73 26.84 -17.64
CA LEU A 593 19.98 26.15 -17.97
C LEU A 593 20.15 26.08 -19.50
N GLU A 594 21.03 26.90 -20.07
CA GLU A 594 21.25 26.95 -21.53
C GLU A 594 22.22 25.89 -22.04
N VAL A 595 23.28 25.61 -21.27
CA VAL A 595 24.34 24.68 -21.64
C VAL A 595 24.74 23.85 -20.42
N LEU A 596 24.81 22.53 -20.60
CA LEU A 596 25.41 21.63 -19.61
C LEU A 596 26.85 21.29 -20.00
N SER A 597 27.81 21.90 -19.30
CA SER A 597 29.23 21.57 -19.45
C SER A 597 29.72 20.80 -18.22
N LEU A 598 30.03 19.52 -18.38
CA LEU A 598 30.70 18.73 -17.34
C LEU A 598 32.21 18.73 -17.63
N PRO A 599 33.08 19.00 -16.64
CA PRO A 599 34.51 18.86 -16.82
C PRO A 599 34.85 17.39 -17.09
N GLY A 600 35.81 17.11 -17.98
CA GLY A 600 36.19 15.74 -18.40
C GLY A 600 36.86 14.86 -17.33
N ARG A 601 36.52 15.05 -16.04
CA ARG A 601 37.03 14.32 -14.87
C ARG A 601 35.95 13.54 -14.12
N CYS A 602 34.68 13.55 -14.54
CA CYS A 602 33.59 12.73 -13.97
C CYS A 602 33.70 11.25 -14.41
N SER A 603 34.86 10.62 -14.18
CA SER A 603 35.19 9.30 -14.71
C SER A 603 34.31 8.17 -14.17
N SER A 604 33.68 8.33 -12.99
CA SER A 604 32.84 7.30 -12.36
C SER A 604 31.34 7.48 -12.62
N LEU A 605 30.94 8.46 -13.44
CA LEU A 605 29.53 8.75 -13.70
C LEU A 605 28.91 7.55 -14.43
N GLU A 606 27.91 6.91 -13.82
CA GLU A 606 27.20 5.76 -14.37
C GLU A 606 25.85 6.15 -14.98
N LYS A 607 25.17 7.15 -14.39
CA LYS A 607 23.83 7.58 -14.80
C LYS A 607 23.72 9.10 -14.91
N LEU A 608 23.24 9.57 -16.05
CA LEU A 608 22.89 10.97 -16.29
C LEU A 608 21.45 11.06 -16.79
N SER A 609 20.61 11.78 -16.06
CA SER A 609 19.22 12.04 -16.42
C SER A 609 18.95 13.55 -16.43
N ILE A 610 18.43 14.05 -17.54
CA ILE A 610 17.98 15.43 -17.69
C ILE A 610 16.50 15.42 -18.07
N PHE A 611 15.66 16.11 -17.29
CA PHE A 611 14.22 16.19 -17.53
C PHE A 611 13.77 17.65 -17.55
N GLY A 612 12.91 18.03 -18.51
CA GLY A 612 12.16 19.28 -18.45
C GLY A 612 13.00 20.57 -18.46
N CYS A 613 14.23 20.56 -18.98
CA CYS A 613 15.07 21.75 -19.05
C CYS A 613 14.78 22.51 -20.37
N GLU A 614 13.94 23.54 -20.30
CA GLU A 614 13.38 24.20 -21.50
C GLU A 614 14.40 24.96 -22.36
N LYS A 615 15.29 25.78 -21.77
CA LYS A 615 16.31 26.54 -22.52
C LYS A 615 17.56 25.74 -22.87
N LEU A 616 17.66 24.47 -22.45
CA LEU A 616 18.84 23.66 -22.69
C LEU A 616 19.03 23.44 -24.18
N SER A 617 20.00 24.14 -24.76
CA SER A 617 20.27 24.15 -26.19
C SER A 617 21.34 23.14 -26.59
N LYS A 618 22.32 22.90 -25.70
CA LYS A 618 23.49 22.04 -25.96
C LYS A 618 23.97 21.32 -24.70
N ILE A 619 24.45 20.09 -24.89
CA ILE A 619 25.27 19.36 -23.91
C ILE A 619 26.71 19.38 -24.41
N GLY A 620 27.64 19.86 -23.58
CA GLY A 620 29.03 20.08 -23.97
C GLY A 620 29.86 18.80 -24.12
N ASP A 621 30.92 18.87 -24.92
CA ASP A 621 31.75 17.71 -25.32
C ASP A 621 32.45 16.99 -24.15
N GLY A 622 32.60 17.65 -23.00
CA GLY A 622 33.23 17.06 -21.81
C GLY A 622 32.53 15.80 -21.29
N LEU A 623 31.24 15.58 -21.62
CA LEU A 623 30.52 14.34 -21.29
C LEU A 623 31.12 13.11 -21.97
N SER A 624 31.73 13.27 -23.16
CA SER A 624 32.39 12.17 -23.89
C SER A 624 33.57 11.53 -23.12
N ALA A 625 34.14 12.25 -22.16
CA ALA A 625 35.20 11.75 -21.29
C ALA A 625 34.69 10.84 -20.14
N CYS A 626 33.36 10.72 -19.95
CA CYS A 626 32.74 9.90 -18.91
C CYS A 626 32.68 8.42 -19.32
N ALA A 627 33.83 7.74 -19.34
CA ALA A 627 33.96 6.38 -19.86
C ALA A 627 33.07 5.33 -19.15
N CYS A 628 32.68 5.55 -17.88
CA CYS A 628 31.84 4.63 -17.11
C CYS A 628 30.32 4.84 -17.29
N LEU A 629 29.88 5.80 -18.11
CA LEU A 629 28.46 6.12 -18.25
C LEU A 629 27.71 4.94 -18.87
N LYS A 630 26.74 4.38 -18.15
CA LYS A 630 25.90 3.24 -18.56
C LYS A 630 24.53 3.68 -19.07
N GLU A 631 23.96 4.73 -18.48
CA GLU A 631 22.63 5.23 -18.80
C GLU A 631 22.65 6.74 -19.07
N LEU A 632 22.15 7.14 -20.23
CA LEU A 632 21.92 8.54 -20.60
C LEU A 632 20.45 8.75 -20.96
N GLY A 633 19.76 9.61 -20.21
CA GLY A 633 18.36 9.93 -20.40
C GLY A 633 18.14 11.43 -20.61
N LEU A 634 17.57 11.81 -21.75
CA LEU A 634 17.24 13.19 -22.12
C LEU A 634 15.74 13.28 -22.40
N TYR A 635 15.01 13.97 -21.55
CA TYR A 635 13.55 13.98 -21.59
C TYR A 635 13.02 15.42 -21.56
N ASN A 636 12.08 15.72 -22.45
CA ASN A 636 11.37 17.00 -22.47
C ASN A 636 12.33 18.22 -22.47
N CYS A 637 13.37 18.16 -23.30
CA CYS A 637 14.33 19.26 -23.51
C CYS A 637 14.12 19.83 -24.93
N PRO A 638 13.07 20.65 -25.16
CA PRO A 638 12.58 20.99 -26.49
C PRO A 638 13.62 21.72 -27.36
N ASN A 639 14.41 22.63 -26.77
CA ASN A 639 15.40 23.45 -27.48
C ASN A 639 16.75 22.75 -27.70
N LEU A 640 16.89 21.50 -27.26
CA LEU A 640 18.15 20.76 -27.37
C LEU A 640 18.46 20.47 -28.84
N SER A 641 19.44 21.18 -29.38
CA SER A 641 19.85 21.11 -30.78
C SER A 641 21.07 20.22 -31.02
N SER A 642 21.93 20.03 -30.01
CA SER A 642 23.14 19.23 -30.14
C SER A 642 23.52 18.49 -28.86
N ILE A 643 23.91 17.22 -29.01
CA ILE A 643 24.54 16.40 -27.97
C ILE A 643 25.96 15.99 -28.40
N PRO A 644 26.85 15.60 -27.46
CA PRO A 644 28.20 15.13 -27.80
C PRO A 644 28.19 13.88 -28.67
N ASN A 645 29.23 13.72 -29.49
CA ASN A 645 29.44 12.51 -30.26
C ASN A 645 29.54 11.29 -29.33
N LEU A 646 28.76 10.25 -29.64
CA LEU A 646 28.62 9.08 -28.78
C LEU A 646 29.78 8.06 -28.90
N GLU A 647 30.79 8.32 -29.74
CA GLU A 647 31.99 7.48 -29.90
C GLU A 647 32.79 7.29 -28.60
N GLY A 648 32.87 8.32 -27.76
CA GLY A 648 33.65 8.28 -26.50
C GLY A 648 33.05 7.42 -25.38
N PHE A 649 31.82 6.93 -25.54
CA PHE A 649 31.05 6.28 -24.47
C PHE A 649 31.19 4.75 -24.49
N SER A 650 32.38 4.27 -24.11
CA SER A 650 32.70 2.83 -24.13
C SER A 650 31.81 1.92 -23.25
N SER A 651 31.10 2.46 -22.26
CA SER A 651 30.25 1.69 -21.34
C SER A 651 28.75 1.95 -21.49
N LEU A 652 28.32 2.79 -22.43
CA LEU A 652 26.92 3.22 -22.53
C LEU A 652 26.05 2.08 -23.01
N GLN A 653 25.14 1.61 -22.16
CA GLN A 653 24.24 0.48 -22.40
C GLN A 653 22.84 0.94 -22.81
N SER A 654 22.35 2.05 -22.24
CA SER A 654 21.01 2.56 -22.49
C SER A 654 21.02 4.05 -22.83
N LEU A 655 20.46 4.40 -23.99
CA LEU A 655 20.21 5.76 -24.41
C LEU A 655 18.71 5.97 -24.62
N SER A 656 18.15 6.94 -23.91
CA SER A 656 16.74 7.33 -24.03
C SER A 656 16.64 8.82 -24.32
N ILE A 657 16.01 9.18 -25.44
CA ILE A 657 15.76 10.56 -25.86
C ILE A 657 14.26 10.73 -26.09
N ASN A 658 13.64 11.67 -25.41
CA ASN A 658 12.21 11.93 -25.51
C ASN A 658 11.96 13.44 -25.62
N ARG A 659 11.10 13.86 -26.57
CA ARG A 659 10.66 15.26 -26.71
C ARG A 659 11.82 16.27 -26.79
N CYS A 660 12.89 15.93 -27.51
CA CYS A 660 13.98 16.83 -27.86
C CYS A 660 13.75 17.32 -29.30
N ASN A 661 12.96 18.38 -29.45
CA ASN A 661 12.34 18.72 -30.74
C ASN A 661 13.30 19.35 -31.74
N GLU A 662 14.26 20.15 -31.28
CA GLU A 662 15.27 20.81 -32.12
C GLU A 662 16.46 19.90 -32.51
N LEU A 663 16.49 18.65 -32.02
CA LEU A 663 17.56 17.71 -32.34
C LEU A 663 17.38 17.17 -33.76
N GLU A 664 18.14 17.70 -34.72
CA GLU A 664 18.05 17.31 -36.13
C GLU A 664 18.76 15.99 -36.46
N VAL A 665 19.90 15.74 -35.82
CA VAL A 665 20.75 14.57 -36.06
C VAL A 665 21.21 13.99 -34.73
N LEU A 666 21.16 12.66 -34.59
CA LEU A 666 21.81 11.97 -33.48
C LEU A 666 23.27 11.65 -33.86
N PRO A 667 24.27 12.33 -33.27
CA PRO A 667 25.67 12.22 -33.69
C PRO A 667 26.31 10.94 -33.14
N ILE A 668 26.08 9.85 -33.86
CA ILE A 668 26.74 8.56 -33.66
C ILE A 668 27.71 8.37 -34.81
N THR A 669 28.96 8.79 -34.62
CA THR A 669 30.05 8.55 -35.59
C THR A 669 31.03 7.54 -34.98
N GLY A 670 31.62 6.65 -35.78
CA GLY A 670 32.52 5.61 -35.28
C GLY A 670 31.80 4.35 -34.74
N ARG A 671 32.55 3.46 -34.06
CA ARG A 671 32.05 2.15 -33.57
C ARG A 671 31.44 2.25 -32.16
N CYS A 672 30.12 2.36 -32.06
CA CYS A 672 29.42 2.25 -30.77
C CYS A 672 29.09 0.78 -30.46
N SER A 673 29.98 0.12 -29.69
CA SER A 673 29.88 -1.32 -29.42
C SER A 673 29.19 -1.69 -28.09
N SER A 674 28.80 -0.73 -27.26
CA SER A 674 28.25 -1.00 -25.92
C SER A 674 26.73 -0.86 -25.79
N ILE A 675 26.10 -0.09 -26.69
CA ILE A 675 24.68 0.28 -26.55
C ILE A 675 23.81 -0.97 -26.78
N GLU A 676 23.06 -1.35 -25.75
CA GLU A 676 22.09 -2.45 -25.79
C GLU A 676 20.67 -1.98 -26.06
N LYS A 677 20.32 -0.77 -25.60
CA LYS A 677 18.96 -0.21 -25.68
C LYS A 677 19.00 1.23 -26.21
N LEU A 678 18.31 1.47 -27.31
CA LEU A 678 18.14 2.79 -27.89
C LEU A 678 16.64 3.12 -27.99
N ARG A 679 16.21 4.16 -27.27
CA ARG A 679 14.82 4.64 -27.29
C ARG A 679 14.79 6.10 -27.71
N ILE A 680 14.12 6.39 -28.81
CA ILE A 680 13.90 7.76 -29.28
C ILE A 680 12.40 7.95 -29.46
N SER A 681 11.85 9.01 -28.85
CA SER A 681 10.42 9.26 -28.89
C SER A 681 10.08 10.74 -29.00
N SER A 682 9.08 11.08 -29.82
CA SER A 682 8.55 12.44 -29.96
C SER A 682 9.62 13.49 -30.30
N CYS A 683 10.66 13.13 -31.05
CA CYS A 683 11.70 14.08 -31.52
C CYS A 683 11.37 14.49 -32.95
N LYS A 684 10.70 15.64 -33.10
CA LYS A 684 10.03 16.00 -34.37
C LYS A 684 10.99 16.37 -35.50
N ASN A 685 12.05 17.14 -35.24
CA ASN A 685 13.00 17.55 -36.29
C ASN A 685 14.09 16.51 -36.56
N LEU A 686 14.13 15.41 -35.81
CA LEU A 686 15.14 14.37 -36.00
C LEU A 686 14.98 13.74 -37.38
N SER A 687 15.91 14.05 -38.27
CA SER A 687 15.91 13.63 -39.67
C SER A 687 16.79 12.42 -39.92
N LYS A 688 17.88 12.29 -39.16
CA LYS A 688 18.87 11.21 -39.32
C LYS A 688 19.40 10.70 -37.98
N ILE A 689 19.58 9.38 -37.88
CA ILE A 689 20.45 8.76 -36.86
C ILE A 689 21.81 8.44 -37.51
N GLY A 690 22.91 8.83 -36.87
CA GLY A 690 24.27 8.66 -37.41
C GLY A 690 24.65 7.21 -37.71
N ASP A 691 25.46 7.02 -38.77
CA ASP A 691 25.74 5.71 -39.35
C ASP A 691 26.61 4.81 -38.45
N GLY A 692 27.16 5.32 -37.35
CA GLY A 692 28.01 4.55 -36.43
C GLY A 692 27.33 3.36 -35.74
N LEU A 693 25.99 3.33 -35.68
CA LEU A 693 25.24 2.16 -35.20
C LEU A 693 25.28 0.97 -36.16
N SER A 694 25.58 1.18 -37.46
CA SER A 694 25.61 0.12 -38.47
C SER A 694 26.58 -1.02 -38.16
N THR A 695 27.55 -0.77 -37.27
CA THR A 695 28.57 -1.75 -36.82
C THR A 695 28.33 -2.26 -35.39
N SER A 696 27.23 -1.88 -34.74
CA SER A 696 26.93 -2.26 -33.35
C SER A 696 26.46 -3.71 -33.24
N THR A 697 27.27 -4.56 -32.63
CA THR A 697 26.93 -5.98 -32.40
C THR A 697 26.14 -6.22 -31.11
N CYS A 698 25.94 -5.20 -30.26
CA CYS A 698 25.38 -5.36 -28.92
C CYS A 698 23.94 -4.85 -28.76
N LEU A 699 23.40 -4.13 -29.75
CA LEU A 699 22.05 -3.58 -29.65
C LEU A 699 21.00 -4.70 -29.63
N LYS A 700 20.19 -4.74 -28.58
CA LYS A 700 19.10 -5.71 -28.36
C LYS A 700 17.73 -5.09 -28.59
N GLU A 701 17.56 -3.81 -28.26
CA GLU A 701 16.29 -3.08 -28.34
C GLU A 701 16.46 -1.76 -29.09
N LEU A 702 15.71 -1.59 -30.18
CA LEU A 702 15.59 -0.32 -30.92
C LEU A 702 14.13 0.12 -30.98
N TYR A 703 13.87 1.29 -30.43
CA TYR A 703 12.53 1.84 -30.30
C TYR A 703 12.49 3.27 -30.81
N LEU A 704 11.70 3.51 -31.86
CA LEU A 704 11.53 4.80 -32.51
C LEU A 704 10.04 5.14 -32.55
N TYR A 705 9.60 6.16 -31.81
CA TYR A 705 8.19 6.54 -31.70
C TYR A 705 7.99 8.01 -32.05
N LEU A 706 7.00 8.36 -32.88
CA LEU A 706 6.62 9.76 -33.16
C LEU A 706 7.80 10.65 -33.62
N CYS A 707 8.74 10.10 -34.40
CA CYS A 707 9.86 10.82 -34.99
C CYS A 707 9.52 11.15 -36.45
N SER A 708 8.65 12.14 -36.66
CA SER A 708 7.96 12.34 -37.93
C SER A 708 8.90 12.62 -39.11
N ASN A 709 9.96 13.41 -38.92
CA ASN A 709 10.89 13.81 -39.98
C ASN A 709 12.01 12.80 -40.23
N LEU A 710 12.03 11.68 -39.49
CA LEU A 710 13.09 10.69 -39.59
C LEU A 710 12.99 9.97 -40.94
N SER A 711 13.90 10.31 -41.86
CA SER A 711 13.96 9.74 -43.20
C SER A 711 15.06 8.71 -43.36
N LEU A 712 16.11 8.77 -42.52
CA LEU A 712 17.27 7.89 -42.59
C LEU A 712 17.59 7.27 -41.23
N ILE A 713 17.57 5.94 -41.17
CA ILE A 713 18.16 5.15 -40.10
C ILE A 713 19.40 4.39 -40.62
N PRO A 714 20.38 4.09 -39.77
CA PRO A 714 21.56 3.31 -40.16
C PRO A 714 21.19 1.96 -40.74
N ASP A 715 21.99 1.50 -41.71
CA ASP A 715 21.88 0.15 -42.26
C ASP A 715 21.99 -0.88 -41.13
N LEU A 716 21.06 -1.82 -41.08
CA LEU A 716 20.94 -2.78 -39.99
C LEU A 716 21.87 -4.01 -40.17
N GLU A 717 22.88 -3.94 -41.04
CA GLU A 717 23.84 -5.02 -41.35
C GLU A 717 24.58 -5.58 -40.11
N GLY A 718 24.92 -4.73 -39.14
CA GLY A 718 25.68 -5.10 -37.92
C GLY A 718 24.85 -5.57 -36.72
N PHE A 719 23.52 -5.53 -36.79
CA PHE A 719 22.61 -5.72 -35.64
C PHE A 719 22.34 -7.21 -35.35
N SER A 720 23.38 -8.03 -35.26
CA SER A 720 23.26 -9.48 -35.07
C SER A 720 22.56 -9.88 -33.76
N SER A 721 22.55 -9.00 -32.76
CA SER A 721 21.96 -9.22 -31.43
C SER A 721 20.59 -8.57 -31.22
N LEU A 722 20.05 -7.88 -32.24
CA LEU A 722 18.80 -7.16 -32.12
C LEU A 722 17.64 -8.14 -31.95
N GLN A 723 16.89 -8.00 -30.87
CA GLN A 723 15.74 -8.85 -30.52
C GLN A 723 14.42 -8.14 -30.74
N ASN A 724 14.36 -6.83 -30.43
CA ASN A 724 13.14 -6.03 -30.51
C ASN A 724 13.36 -4.78 -31.35
N LEU A 725 12.56 -4.64 -32.40
CA LEU A 725 12.50 -3.45 -33.24
C LEU A 725 11.06 -2.94 -33.27
N SER A 726 10.83 -1.73 -32.75
CA SER A 726 9.55 -1.03 -32.89
C SER A 726 9.75 0.31 -33.54
N ILE A 727 9.02 0.57 -34.62
CA ILE A 727 8.99 1.86 -35.31
C ILE A 727 7.54 2.30 -35.40
N ASP A 728 7.22 3.45 -34.84
CA ASP A 728 5.87 3.99 -34.84
C ASP A 728 5.87 5.46 -35.27
N SER A 729 4.94 5.80 -36.17
CA SER A 729 4.69 7.19 -36.57
C SER A 729 5.93 7.93 -37.10
N CYS A 730 6.85 7.21 -37.75
CA CYS A 730 8.03 7.74 -38.45
C CYS A 730 7.67 7.96 -39.92
N ASN A 731 6.99 9.07 -40.22
CA ASN A 731 6.25 9.24 -41.46
C ASN A 731 7.13 9.43 -42.69
N GLU A 732 8.31 10.06 -42.58
CA GLU A 732 9.24 10.27 -43.69
C GLU A 732 10.13 9.05 -44.03
N LEU A 733 10.04 7.97 -43.25
CA LEU A 733 10.83 6.77 -43.48
C LEU A 733 10.25 5.95 -44.64
N GLU A 734 10.87 6.03 -45.82
CA GLU A 734 10.40 5.33 -47.02
C GLU A 734 10.75 3.83 -47.06
N VAL A 735 11.91 3.46 -46.54
CA VAL A 735 12.44 2.09 -46.56
C VAL A 735 13.04 1.75 -45.21
N LEU A 736 12.76 0.55 -44.71
CA LEU A 736 13.46 -0.02 -43.56
C LEU A 736 14.69 -0.83 -44.03
N PRO A 737 15.94 -0.33 -43.90
CA PRO A 737 17.13 -0.96 -44.48
C PRO A 737 17.60 -2.18 -43.66
N ILE A 738 16.97 -3.33 -43.90
CA ILE A 738 17.40 -4.63 -43.38
C ILE A 738 18.14 -5.36 -44.51
N THR A 739 19.46 -5.45 -44.45
CA THR A 739 20.33 -5.94 -45.55
C THR A 739 20.90 -7.37 -45.34
N GLY A 740 20.44 -8.05 -44.29
CA GLY A 740 20.75 -9.46 -43.96
C GLY A 740 21.72 -9.56 -42.79
N ARG A 741 21.49 -10.53 -41.88
CA ARG A 741 22.17 -10.78 -40.57
C ARG A 741 21.41 -10.35 -39.30
N CYS A 742 20.16 -9.90 -39.38
CA CYS A 742 19.27 -9.75 -38.22
C CYS A 742 18.75 -11.11 -37.71
N SER A 743 19.63 -12.09 -37.48
CA SER A 743 19.26 -13.47 -37.15
C SER A 743 18.61 -13.60 -35.77
N SER A 744 18.86 -12.68 -34.84
CA SER A 744 18.33 -12.75 -33.47
C SER A 744 17.00 -12.01 -33.27
N LEU A 745 16.44 -11.42 -34.33
CA LEU A 745 15.22 -10.60 -34.23
C LEU A 745 14.04 -11.49 -33.83
N GLU A 746 13.40 -11.17 -32.70
CA GLU A 746 12.25 -11.90 -32.17
C GLU A 746 10.93 -11.15 -32.43
N ASN A 747 10.94 -9.82 -32.31
CA ASN A 747 9.74 -8.99 -32.43
C ASN A 747 10.00 -7.80 -33.35
N LEU A 748 9.21 -7.69 -34.42
CA LEU A 748 9.17 -6.54 -35.31
C LEU A 748 7.78 -5.91 -35.30
N ARG A 749 7.69 -4.65 -34.87
CA ARG A 749 6.46 -3.87 -34.91
C ARG A 749 6.65 -2.58 -35.69
N ILE A 750 5.84 -2.38 -36.71
CA ILE A 750 5.82 -1.14 -37.49
C ILE A 750 4.40 -0.60 -37.49
N SER A 751 4.21 0.61 -36.95
CA SER A 751 2.90 1.22 -36.85
C SER A 751 2.88 2.65 -37.41
N SER A 752 1.78 3.04 -38.03
CA SER A 752 1.50 4.43 -38.46
C SER A 752 2.61 5.08 -39.31
N CYS A 753 3.41 4.31 -40.05
CA CYS A 753 4.50 4.82 -40.90
C CYS A 753 3.98 5.05 -42.33
N LYS A 754 3.53 6.27 -42.63
CA LYS A 754 2.73 6.55 -43.83
C LYS A 754 3.48 6.45 -45.15
N ASN A 755 4.71 6.97 -45.26
CA ASN A 755 5.48 6.93 -46.52
C ASN A 755 6.26 5.62 -46.70
N MET A 756 6.23 4.72 -45.72
CA MET A 756 6.98 3.47 -45.80
C MET A 756 6.44 2.62 -46.94
N SER A 757 7.29 2.40 -47.95
CA SER A 757 6.94 1.68 -49.18
C SER A 757 7.42 0.23 -49.17
N LYS A 758 8.53 -0.06 -48.45
CA LYS A 758 9.22 -1.35 -48.44
C LYS A 758 9.93 -1.64 -47.12
N ILE A 759 9.94 -2.92 -46.72
CA ILE A 759 10.82 -3.46 -45.67
C ILE A 759 11.97 -4.21 -46.35
N GLY A 760 13.23 -4.02 -45.95
CA GLY A 760 14.41 -4.62 -46.60
C GLY A 760 14.38 -6.16 -46.68
N ASP A 761 14.93 -6.70 -47.77
CA ASP A 761 14.94 -8.13 -48.11
C ASP A 761 15.68 -9.03 -47.12
N GLY A 762 16.61 -8.47 -46.36
CA GLY A 762 17.34 -9.15 -45.29
C GLY A 762 16.48 -9.68 -44.15
N LEU A 763 15.22 -9.25 -44.00
CA LEU A 763 14.29 -9.81 -42.99
C LEU A 763 14.06 -11.31 -43.21
N SER A 764 14.16 -11.79 -44.46
CA SER A 764 14.08 -13.22 -44.80
C SER A 764 15.13 -14.08 -44.06
N THR A 765 16.21 -13.48 -43.57
CA THR A 765 17.25 -14.16 -42.79
C THR A 765 16.93 -14.30 -41.29
N SER A 766 15.84 -13.69 -40.79
CA SER A 766 15.44 -13.68 -39.37
C SER A 766 14.66 -14.92 -38.96
N THR A 767 15.33 -16.08 -38.91
CA THR A 767 14.74 -17.39 -38.60
C THR A 767 14.13 -17.51 -37.18
N TYR A 768 14.48 -16.60 -36.27
CA TYR A 768 13.99 -16.56 -34.87
C TYR A 768 12.81 -15.60 -34.64
N LEU A 769 12.30 -14.92 -35.69
CA LEU A 769 11.19 -13.98 -35.55
C LEU A 769 9.95 -14.72 -35.04
N LYS A 770 9.38 -14.26 -33.93
CA LYS A 770 8.17 -14.79 -33.29
C LYS A 770 6.95 -13.93 -33.59
N GLU A 771 7.13 -12.62 -33.71
CA GLU A 771 6.07 -11.65 -33.92
C GLU A 771 6.41 -10.65 -35.02
N LEU A 772 5.50 -10.52 -35.98
CA LEU A 772 5.50 -9.48 -37.01
C LEU A 772 4.17 -8.75 -36.96
N ASP A 773 4.19 -7.47 -36.62
CA ASP A 773 3.01 -6.61 -36.52
C ASP A 773 3.18 -5.36 -37.38
N LEU A 774 2.27 -5.19 -38.34
CA LEU A 774 2.24 -4.08 -39.28
C LEU A 774 0.88 -3.39 -39.16
N TYR A 775 0.84 -2.15 -38.69
CA TYR A 775 -0.40 -1.42 -38.41
C TYR A 775 -0.40 -0.04 -39.09
N LEU A 776 -1.45 0.35 -39.79
CA LEU A 776 -1.59 1.69 -40.42
C LEU A 776 -0.41 2.11 -41.32
N CYS A 777 0.23 1.16 -42.01
CA CYS A 777 1.31 1.43 -42.97
C CYS A 777 0.74 1.53 -44.39
N SER A 778 0.05 2.63 -44.70
CA SER A 778 -0.79 2.75 -45.90
C SER A 778 -0.04 2.54 -47.22
N ASN A 779 1.17 3.10 -47.38
CA ASN A 779 1.94 3.02 -48.64
C ASN A 779 2.79 1.74 -48.76
N LEU A 780 2.72 0.83 -47.77
CA LEU A 780 3.54 -0.36 -47.74
C LEU A 780 3.09 -1.31 -48.87
N SER A 781 3.87 -1.31 -49.95
CA SER A 781 3.57 -2.07 -51.17
C SER A 781 4.24 -3.45 -51.20
N TRP A 782 5.32 -3.62 -50.41
CA TRP A 782 6.15 -4.81 -50.45
C TRP A 782 6.69 -5.21 -49.06
N ILE A 783 6.54 -6.49 -48.74
CA ILE A 783 7.20 -7.16 -47.61
C ILE A 783 8.03 -8.35 -48.14
N PRO A 784 9.19 -8.68 -47.52
CA PRO A 784 10.06 -9.79 -47.94
C PRO A 784 9.37 -11.16 -47.91
N ASP A 785 9.89 -12.12 -48.69
CA ASP A 785 9.33 -13.48 -48.76
C ASP A 785 9.46 -14.20 -47.40
N LEU A 786 8.37 -14.83 -46.96
CA LEU A 786 8.28 -15.41 -45.62
C LEU A 786 8.91 -16.81 -45.50
N GLU A 787 9.62 -17.29 -46.53
CA GLU A 787 10.21 -18.64 -46.59
C GLU A 787 11.16 -18.98 -45.42
N GLY A 788 11.80 -17.98 -44.81
CA GLY A 788 12.75 -18.15 -43.71
C GLY A 788 12.17 -18.15 -42.29
N PHE A 789 10.89 -17.81 -42.08
CA PHE A 789 10.33 -17.59 -40.73
C PHE A 789 9.78 -18.85 -40.06
N SER A 790 10.63 -19.86 -39.84
CA SER A 790 10.22 -21.12 -39.20
C SER A 790 9.70 -20.96 -37.76
N SER A 791 10.05 -19.86 -37.08
CA SER A 791 9.70 -19.61 -35.67
C SER A 791 8.51 -18.66 -35.48
N LEU A 792 7.91 -18.14 -36.56
CA LEU A 792 6.86 -17.12 -36.48
C LEU A 792 5.60 -17.70 -35.84
N GLN A 793 5.14 -17.05 -34.77
CA GLN A 793 3.95 -17.46 -34.02
C GLN A 793 2.79 -16.49 -34.23
N ASN A 794 3.08 -15.20 -34.37
CA ASN A 794 2.08 -14.14 -34.50
C ASN A 794 2.38 -13.29 -35.73
N LEU A 795 1.40 -13.21 -36.64
CA LEU A 795 1.45 -12.32 -37.79
C LEU A 795 0.19 -11.46 -37.80
N SER A 796 0.38 -10.14 -37.75
CA SER A 796 -0.68 -9.14 -37.74
C SER A 796 -0.39 -8.10 -38.82
N ILE A 797 -1.33 -7.92 -39.73
CA ILE A 797 -1.29 -6.88 -40.78
C ILE A 797 -2.62 -6.15 -40.76
N ASP A 798 -2.60 -4.87 -40.44
CA ASP A 798 -3.80 -4.06 -40.31
C ASP A 798 -3.63 -2.73 -41.05
N SER A 799 -4.63 -2.36 -41.83
CA SER A 799 -4.72 -1.07 -42.51
C SER A 799 -3.53 -0.77 -43.44
N CYS A 800 -2.94 -1.81 -44.05
CA CYS A 800 -1.85 -1.74 -45.02
C CYS A 800 -2.42 -1.78 -46.45
N LYS A 801 -2.89 -0.62 -46.94
CA LYS A 801 -3.77 -0.55 -48.12
C LYS A 801 -3.08 -0.85 -49.46
N GLU A 802 -1.83 -0.47 -49.64
CA GLU A 802 -1.09 -0.71 -50.90
C GLU A 802 -0.47 -2.11 -51.00
N LEU A 803 -0.57 -2.95 -49.96
CA LEU A 803 0.04 -4.27 -49.95
C LEU A 803 -0.72 -5.22 -50.87
N ALA A 804 -0.18 -5.50 -52.06
CA ALA A 804 -0.89 -6.24 -53.11
C ALA A 804 -0.73 -7.77 -53.04
N SER A 805 0.36 -8.26 -52.45
CA SER A 805 0.66 -9.69 -52.39
C SER A 805 1.09 -10.10 -51.00
N PHE A 806 0.56 -11.22 -50.54
CA PHE A 806 1.03 -11.89 -49.34
C PHE A 806 2.10 -12.93 -49.75
N PRO A 807 3.35 -12.80 -49.28
CA PRO A 807 4.41 -13.67 -49.76
C PRO A 807 4.49 -14.95 -48.92
N LEU A 808 3.53 -15.84 -49.15
CA LEU A 808 3.56 -17.22 -48.66
C LEU A 808 3.78 -18.17 -49.84
N LYS A 809 4.94 -18.80 -49.92
CA LYS A 809 5.19 -19.96 -50.80
C LYS A 809 5.42 -21.27 -50.05
N ALA A 810 5.72 -21.20 -48.74
CA ALA A 810 6.03 -22.33 -47.86
C ALA A 810 5.11 -22.36 -46.62
N PRO A 811 4.89 -23.54 -45.98
CA PRO A 811 4.01 -23.65 -44.83
C PRO A 811 4.64 -23.09 -43.54
N LEU A 812 4.02 -22.06 -42.95
CA LEU A 812 4.38 -21.51 -41.63
C LEU A 812 3.88 -22.43 -40.49
N SER A 813 4.52 -23.58 -40.33
CA SER A 813 4.09 -24.63 -39.39
C SER A 813 4.02 -24.21 -37.91
N SER A 814 4.76 -23.17 -37.51
CA SER A 814 4.77 -22.64 -36.13
C SER A 814 3.72 -21.54 -35.86
N LEU A 815 3.01 -21.08 -36.89
CA LEU A 815 2.10 -19.94 -36.78
C LEU A 815 0.88 -20.30 -35.94
N LYS A 816 0.65 -19.53 -34.87
CA LYS A 816 -0.47 -19.70 -33.94
C LYS A 816 -1.57 -18.67 -34.17
N LYS A 817 -1.20 -17.46 -34.58
CA LYS A 817 -2.12 -16.33 -34.81
C LYS A 817 -1.85 -15.66 -36.13
N LEU A 818 -2.90 -15.50 -36.94
CA LEU A 818 -2.88 -14.74 -38.19
C LEU A 818 -4.03 -13.74 -38.18
N ARG A 819 -3.71 -12.45 -38.26
CA ARG A 819 -4.70 -11.37 -38.30
C ARG A 819 -4.46 -10.46 -39.50
N ILE A 820 -5.48 -10.26 -40.32
CA ILE A 820 -5.42 -9.35 -41.47
C ILE A 820 -6.68 -8.47 -41.48
N HIS A 821 -6.52 -7.17 -41.25
CA HIS A 821 -7.62 -6.21 -41.16
C HIS A 821 -7.42 -5.02 -42.13
N ASP A 822 -8.50 -4.49 -42.71
CA ASP A 822 -8.50 -3.29 -43.59
C ASP A 822 -7.40 -3.30 -44.67
N CYS A 823 -7.18 -4.45 -45.31
CA CYS A 823 -6.19 -4.64 -46.38
C CYS A 823 -6.89 -4.97 -47.72
N PRO A 824 -7.49 -3.98 -48.41
CA PRO A 824 -8.37 -4.22 -49.56
C PRO A 824 -7.66 -4.65 -50.84
N ASN A 825 -6.39 -4.27 -51.06
CA ASN A 825 -5.66 -4.65 -52.28
C ASN A 825 -4.92 -6.00 -52.14
N LEU A 826 -4.91 -6.57 -50.93
CA LEU A 826 -4.15 -7.78 -50.66
C LEU A 826 -4.81 -8.98 -51.32
N LYS A 827 -4.08 -9.63 -52.23
CA LYS A 827 -4.57 -10.84 -52.91
C LYS A 827 -4.55 -12.06 -51.97
N PRO A 828 -5.48 -13.03 -52.17
CA PRO A 828 -5.52 -14.25 -51.39
C PRO A 828 -4.26 -15.10 -51.56
N ILE A 829 -3.88 -15.82 -50.50
CA ILE A 829 -2.74 -16.76 -50.48
C ILE A 829 -3.07 -18.02 -51.31
N PRO A 830 -2.16 -18.56 -52.13
CA PRO A 830 -2.47 -19.67 -53.05
C PRO A 830 -2.83 -21.02 -52.39
N SER A 831 -2.27 -21.35 -51.22
CA SER A 831 -2.71 -22.47 -50.38
C SER A 831 -2.29 -22.25 -48.92
N LEU A 832 -3.09 -22.76 -47.99
CA LEU A 832 -2.87 -22.68 -46.54
C LEU A 832 -2.62 -24.08 -45.93
N ASP A 833 -2.35 -25.06 -46.79
CA ASP A 833 -1.91 -26.39 -46.40
C ASP A 833 -0.57 -26.29 -45.64
N GLY A 834 -0.55 -26.77 -44.39
CA GLY A 834 0.64 -26.79 -43.52
C GLY A 834 0.65 -25.80 -42.35
N LEU A 835 -0.40 -24.99 -42.16
CA LEU A 835 -0.60 -24.17 -40.94
C LEU A 835 -1.19 -24.98 -39.77
N SER A 836 -0.65 -26.16 -39.48
CA SER A 836 -1.26 -27.11 -38.52
C SER A 836 -1.31 -26.63 -37.06
N SER A 837 -0.55 -25.58 -36.70
CA SER A 837 -0.49 -25.04 -35.33
C SER A 837 -1.39 -23.82 -35.10
N LEU A 838 -2.20 -23.44 -36.10
CA LEU A 838 -3.01 -22.23 -36.06
C LEU A 838 -4.14 -22.38 -35.02
N THR A 839 -4.21 -21.43 -34.09
CA THR A 839 -5.21 -21.38 -33.01
C THR A 839 -6.17 -20.21 -33.16
N GLU A 840 -5.73 -19.13 -33.81
CA GLU A 840 -6.49 -17.89 -33.97
C GLU A 840 -6.30 -17.36 -35.40
N LEU A 841 -7.42 -17.08 -36.06
CA LEU A 841 -7.47 -16.56 -37.41
C LEU A 841 -8.46 -15.42 -37.51
N GLU A 842 -8.03 -14.25 -37.97
CA GLU A 842 -8.89 -13.07 -38.12
C GLU A 842 -8.72 -12.42 -39.49
N PHE A 843 -9.83 -12.30 -40.21
CA PHE A 843 -9.94 -11.56 -41.47
C PHE A 843 -11.08 -10.55 -41.35
N ASN A 844 -10.79 -9.27 -41.56
CA ASN A 844 -11.79 -8.21 -41.52
C ASN A 844 -11.51 -7.20 -42.65
N LYS A 845 -12.48 -6.98 -43.54
CA LYS A 845 -12.34 -5.95 -44.60
C LYS A 845 -11.09 -6.13 -45.48
N VAL A 846 -10.88 -7.36 -45.94
CA VAL A 846 -9.82 -7.73 -46.89
C VAL A 846 -10.34 -7.74 -48.33
N GLY A 847 -9.44 -7.81 -49.31
CA GLY A 847 -9.76 -7.72 -50.75
C GLY A 847 -10.60 -8.87 -51.33
N GLU A 848 -10.86 -8.77 -52.64
CA GLU A 848 -11.60 -9.79 -53.39
C GLU A 848 -10.88 -11.15 -53.44
N GLY A 849 -11.64 -12.24 -53.50
CA GLY A 849 -11.16 -13.62 -53.65
C GLY A 849 -10.77 -14.36 -52.36
N TRP A 850 -10.73 -13.69 -51.19
CA TRP A 850 -10.41 -14.36 -49.91
C TRP A 850 -11.47 -15.38 -49.49
N SER A 851 -12.71 -15.17 -49.94
CA SER A 851 -13.83 -16.11 -49.76
C SER A 851 -13.56 -17.49 -50.34
N CYS A 852 -12.78 -17.59 -51.43
CA CYS A 852 -12.46 -18.87 -52.09
C CYS A 852 -11.53 -19.78 -51.26
N LEU A 853 -10.76 -19.22 -50.32
CA LEU A 853 -9.82 -19.99 -49.49
C LEU A 853 -10.49 -20.65 -48.29
N LEU A 854 -11.58 -20.05 -47.78
CA LEU A 854 -12.25 -20.47 -46.56
C LEU A 854 -12.59 -21.98 -46.52
N PRO A 855 -13.14 -22.62 -47.57
CA PRO A 855 -13.50 -24.04 -47.49
C PRO A 855 -12.32 -24.99 -47.39
N ASN A 856 -11.16 -24.65 -47.96
CA ASN A 856 -9.96 -25.48 -47.89
C ASN A 856 -9.21 -25.25 -46.57
N MET A 857 -9.12 -23.98 -46.12
CA MET A 857 -8.58 -23.63 -44.80
C MET A 857 -9.30 -24.33 -43.64
N LEU A 858 -10.63 -24.21 -43.59
CA LEU A 858 -11.42 -24.78 -42.50
C LEU A 858 -11.37 -26.31 -42.50
N ARG A 859 -11.00 -26.93 -43.63
CA ARG A 859 -10.74 -28.38 -43.72
C ARG A 859 -9.38 -28.80 -43.20
N SER A 860 -8.34 -27.97 -43.33
CA SER A 860 -6.97 -28.30 -42.94
C SER A 860 -6.61 -27.89 -41.49
N ASN A 861 -7.28 -26.90 -40.91
CA ASN A 861 -6.94 -26.33 -39.60
C ASN A 861 -7.88 -26.73 -38.46
N THR A 862 -7.91 -28.01 -38.07
CA THR A 862 -8.81 -28.50 -36.99
C THR A 862 -8.45 -28.00 -35.58
N SER A 863 -7.27 -27.39 -35.39
CA SER A 863 -6.77 -26.83 -34.13
C SER A 863 -7.27 -25.42 -33.80
N LEU A 864 -8.09 -24.81 -34.67
CA LEU A 864 -8.59 -23.45 -34.48
C LEU A 864 -9.49 -23.34 -33.25
N CYS A 865 -9.16 -22.39 -32.36
CA CYS A 865 -9.92 -22.05 -31.17
C CYS A 865 -10.71 -20.75 -31.33
N SER A 866 -10.22 -19.82 -32.16
CA SER A 866 -10.85 -18.55 -32.47
C SER A 866 -10.82 -18.25 -33.97
N LEU A 867 -11.96 -17.89 -34.54
CA LEU A 867 -12.11 -17.54 -35.96
C LEU A 867 -12.93 -16.26 -36.11
N THR A 868 -12.38 -15.27 -36.80
CA THR A 868 -13.05 -14.00 -37.11
C THR A 868 -13.05 -13.80 -38.62
N ILE A 869 -14.23 -13.66 -39.22
CA ILE A 869 -14.42 -13.41 -40.66
C ILE A 869 -15.49 -12.32 -40.80
N LEU A 870 -15.06 -11.07 -40.95
CA LEU A 870 -15.95 -9.91 -41.02
C LEU A 870 -15.73 -9.11 -42.31
N ASN A 871 -16.80 -8.51 -42.85
CA ASN A 871 -16.70 -7.50 -43.92
C ASN A 871 -15.97 -7.99 -45.18
N LEU A 872 -16.24 -9.21 -45.65
CA LEU A 872 -15.66 -9.76 -46.89
C LEU A 872 -16.55 -9.41 -48.10
N PRO A 873 -16.04 -8.71 -49.13
CA PRO A 873 -16.88 -8.21 -50.23
C PRO A 873 -17.53 -9.32 -51.07
N ASP A 874 -16.81 -10.41 -51.33
CA ASP A 874 -17.26 -11.50 -52.23
C ASP A 874 -17.91 -12.69 -51.51
N LEU A 875 -18.12 -12.59 -50.19
CA LEU A 875 -18.66 -13.71 -49.44
C LEU A 875 -20.19 -13.74 -49.59
N ILE A 876 -20.67 -14.59 -50.49
CA ILE A 876 -22.12 -14.75 -50.79
C ILE A 876 -22.70 -15.98 -50.07
N ARG A 877 -21.84 -16.92 -49.65
CA ARG A 877 -22.21 -18.13 -48.89
C ARG A 877 -21.21 -18.39 -47.77
N THR A 878 -21.70 -18.94 -46.68
CA THR A 878 -20.88 -19.47 -45.58
C THR A 878 -20.19 -20.76 -46.02
N PRO A 879 -19.04 -21.14 -45.41
CA PRO A 879 -18.36 -22.39 -45.74
C PRO A 879 -19.17 -23.61 -45.25
N ASP A 880 -20.08 -24.12 -46.08
CA ASP A 880 -20.95 -25.24 -45.72
C ASP A 880 -20.15 -26.53 -45.41
N ASN A 881 -20.55 -27.21 -44.33
CA ASN A 881 -20.02 -28.46 -43.76
C ASN A 881 -18.57 -28.48 -43.26
N SER A 882 -17.79 -27.41 -43.49
CA SER A 882 -16.37 -27.36 -43.06
C SER A 882 -16.21 -26.86 -41.63
N LEU A 883 -17.06 -25.92 -41.18
CA LEU A 883 -17.09 -25.42 -39.80
C LEU A 883 -17.35 -26.52 -38.77
N GLY A 884 -18.19 -27.51 -39.10
CA GLY A 884 -18.52 -28.62 -38.19
C GLY A 884 -17.37 -29.58 -37.88
N ARG A 885 -16.19 -29.41 -38.51
CA ARG A 885 -14.97 -30.16 -38.18
C ARG A 885 -14.09 -29.48 -37.12
N LEU A 886 -14.38 -28.22 -36.79
CA LEU A 886 -13.60 -27.42 -35.84
C LEU A 886 -14.06 -27.64 -34.41
N ASN A 887 -13.81 -28.84 -33.89
CA ASN A 887 -14.27 -29.25 -32.55
C ASN A 887 -13.64 -28.44 -31.41
N CYS A 888 -12.54 -27.73 -31.66
CA CYS A 888 -11.85 -26.86 -30.71
C CYS A 888 -12.33 -25.40 -30.74
N LEU A 889 -13.24 -25.03 -31.64
CA LEU A 889 -13.65 -23.65 -31.85
C LEU A 889 -14.51 -23.17 -30.67
N GLY A 890 -13.93 -22.29 -29.86
CA GLY A 890 -14.58 -21.65 -28.71
C GLY A 890 -15.08 -20.25 -29.01
N LYS A 891 -14.47 -19.53 -29.95
CA LYS A 891 -14.87 -18.18 -30.38
C LYS A 891 -15.07 -18.11 -31.90
N LEU A 892 -16.20 -17.58 -32.34
CA LEU A 892 -16.52 -17.33 -33.74
C LEU A 892 -17.07 -15.93 -33.91
N ALA A 893 -16.48 -15.13 -34.80
CA ALA A 893 -17.02 -13.86 -35.25
C ALA A 893 -17.27 -13.95 -36.77
N ILE A 894 -18.51 -13.74 -37.23
CA ILE A 894 -18.86 -13.86 -38.64
C ILE A 894 -19.95 -12.87 -39.05
N GLY A 895 -19.75 -12.14 -40.14
CA GLY A 895 -20.68 -11.06 -40.49
C GLY A 895 -20.16 -10.07 -41.51
N GLY A 896 -20.96 -9.05 -41.84
CA GLY A 896 -20.62 -8.06 -42.87
C GLY A 896 -20.44 -8.72 -44.24
N PHE A 897 -21.40 -9.54 -44.64
CA PHE A 897 -21.40 -10.13 -45.99
C PHE A 897 -21.81 -9.08 -47.02
N SER A 898 -21.79 -9.43 -48.30
CA SER A 898 -22.22 -8.53 -49.38
C SER A 898 -23.57 -7.85 -49.07
N GLU A 899 -23.61 -6.52 -49.21
CA GLU A 899 -24.83 -5.72 -49.01
C GLU A 899 -25.97 -6.09 -49.97
N GLU A 900 -25.71 -6.92 -50.99
CA GLU A 900 -26.74 -7.42 -51.91
C GLU A 900 -27.64 -8.48 -51.27
N LEU A 901 -27.16 -9.20 -50.25
CA LEU A 901 -27.93 -10.24 -49.59
C LEU A 901 -29.10 -9.64 -48.79
N GLN A 902 -30.27 -10.26 -48.89
CA GLN A 902 -31.45 -9.87 -48.10
C GLN A 902 -31.61 -10.74 -46.83
N GLU A 903 -30.88 -11.85 -46.76
CA GLU A 903 -30.93 -12.85 -45.69
C GLU A 903 -29.51 -13.33 -45.32
N PHE A 904 -29.35 -13.81 -44.09
CA PHE A 904 -28.06 -14.26 -43.58
C PHE A 904 -27.74 -15.63 -44.19
N PRO A 905 -26.56 -15.84 -44.80
CA PRO A 905 -26.25 -17.07 -45.50
C PRO A 905 -26.30 -18.30 -44.58
N CYS A 906 -26.92 -19.37 -45.07
CA CYS A 906 -27.44 -20.50 -44.28
C CYS A 906 -26.39 -21.14 -43.34
N LEU A 907 -26.68 -21.17 -42.04
CA LEU A 907 -25.77 -21.67 -40.98
C LEU A 907 -26.00 -23.15 -40.63
N SER A 908 -26.22 -24.00 -41.63
CA SER A 908 -26.55 -25.42 -41.46
C SER A 908 -25.55 -26.18 -40.56
N SER A 909 -24.29 -25.73 -40.53
CA SER A 909 -23.18 -26.38 -39.81
C SER A 909 -23.05 -25.97 -38.34
N PHE A 910 -23.80 -24.96 -37.87
CA PHE A 910 -23.70 -24.47 -36.48
C PHE A 910 -24.17 -25.49 -35.44
N GLN A 911 -25.06 -26.41 -35.84
CA GLN A 911 -25.48 -27.53 -35.00
C GLN A 911 -24.30 -28.38 -34.50
N TYR A 912 -23.24 -28.51 -35.30
CA TYR A 912 -22.04 -29.28 -34.95
C TYR A 912 -21.11 -28.55 -33.98
N LEU A 913 -21.25 -27.23 -33.86
CA LEU A 913 -20.47 -26.38 -32.93
C LEU A 913 -21.18 -26.18 -31.59
N SER A 914 -22.39 -26.71 -31.42
CA SER A 914 -23.26 -26.52 -30.25
C SER A 914 -22.61 -26.89 -28.91
N ALA A 915 -21.67 -27.83 -28.91
CA ALA A 915 -20.96 -28.28 -27.70
C ALA A 915 -19.68 -27.48 -27.40
N SER A 916 -19.01 -26.94 -28.41
CA SER A 916 -17.67 -26.31 -28.29
C SER A 916 -17.73 -24.79 -28.23
N LEU A 917 -18.67 -24.15 -28.94
CA LEU A 917 -18.72 -22.70 -29.08
C LEU A 917 -19.18 -22.04 -27.78
N ARG A 918 -18.42 -21.04 -27.33
CA ARG A 918 -18.68 -20.25 -26.10
C ARG A 918 -18.94 -18.78 -26.40
N VAL A 919 -18.27 -18.23 -27.41
CA VAL A 919 -18.40 -16.82 -27.80
C VAL A 919 -18.79 -16.75 -29.28
N LEU A 920 -19.88 -16.05 -29.59
CA LEU A 920 -20.34 -15.81 -30.95
C LEU A 920 -20.57 -14.31 -31.18
N GLU A 921 -19.92 -13.77 -32.20
CA GLU A 921 -20.15 -12.42 -32.70
C GLU A 921 -20.73 -12.47 -34.12
N LEU A 922 -21.83 -11.77 -34.34
CA LEU A 922 -22.48 -11.64 -35.62
C LEU A 922 -22.55 -10.17 -36.01
N THR A 923 -22.06 -9.85 -37.20
CA THR A 923 -22.17 -8.50 -37.77
C THR A 923 -23.14 -8.53 -38.94
N GLY A 924 -24.19 -7.70 -38.86
CA GLY A 924 -25.24 -7.56 -39.86
C GLY A 924 -24.90 -6.53 -40.91
N TRP A 925 -25.91 -6.19 -41.73
CA TRP A 925 -25.88 -5.10 -42.70
C TRP A 925 -27.30 -4.58 -42.90
N GLU A 926 -27.45 -3.42 -43.53
CA GLU A 926 -28.72 -2.65 -43.50
C GLU A 926 -29.95 -3.38 -44.06
N LYS A 927 -29.78 -4.28 -45.04
CA LYS A 927 -30.89 -4.96 -45.73
C LYS A 927 -31.44 -6.17 -44.97
N LEU A 928 -30.76 -6.63 -43.92
CA LEU A 928 -31.14 -7.85 -43.23
C LEU A 928 -32.35 -7.64 -42.31
N LYS A 929 -33.42 -8.40 -42.55
CA LYS A 929 -34.71 -8.24 -41.83
C LYS A 929 -34.88 -9.16 -40.62
N SER A 930 -34.07 -10.21 -40.49
CA SER A 930 -34.17 -11.19 -39.42
C SER A 930 -32.83 -11.84 -39.08
N LEU A 931 -32.72 -12.36 -37.86
CA LEU A 931 -31.58 -13.16 -37.41
C LEU A 931 -31.75 -14.65 -37.79
N PRO A 932 -30.66 -15.39 -38.03
CA PRO A 932 -30.75 -16.79 -38.41
C PRO A 932 -31.30 -17.66 -37.25
N PRO A 933 -32.44 -18.37 -37.44
CA PRO A 933 -33.06 -19.17 -36.38
C PRO A 933 -32.23 -20.38 -35.93
N GLN A 934 -31.26 -20.82 -36.75
CA GLN A 934 -30.37 -21.94 -36.44
C GLN A 934 -29.47 -21.68 -35.22
N LEU A 935 -29.32 -20.43 -34.79
CA LEU A 935 -28.58 -20.06 -33.59
C LEU A 935 -29.17 -20.68 -32.31
N GLN A 936 -30.46 -21.01 -32.32
CA GLN A 936 -31.16 -21.64 -31.19
C GLN A 936 -30.54 -22.96 -30.72
N PHE A 937 -29.74 -23.62 -31.56
CA PHE A 937 -29.12 -24.90 -31.26
C PHE A 937 -27.78 -24.77 -30.50
N LEU A 938 -27.26 -23.56 -30.28
CA LEU A 938 -25.99 -23.31 -29.60
C LEU A 938 -26.15 -23.28 -28.06
N SER A 939 -26.60 -24.39 -27.48
CA SER A 939 -26.97 -24.44 -26.05
C SER A 939 -25.81 -24.14 -25.09
N ALA A 940 -24.55 -24.34 -25.49
CA ALA A 940 -23.38 -24.10 -24.66
C ALA A 940 -22.78 -22.68 -24.80
N LEU A 941 -23.43 -21.79 -25.56
CA LEU A 941 -22.97 -20.42 -25.79
C LEU A 941 -23.05 -19.60 -24.49
N GLU A 942 -21.96 -18.93 -24.13
CA GLU A 942 -21.85 -18.10 -22.93
C GLU A 942 -21.90 -16.59 -23.26
N GLU A 943 -21.44 -16.20 -24.46
CA GLU A 943 -21.43 -14.82 -24.93
C GLU A 943 -21.95 -14.71 -26.37
N LEU A 944 -22.91 -13.81 -26.58
CA LEU A 944 -23.49 -13.50 -27.89
C LEU A 944 -23.44 -12.00 -28.14
N THR A 945 -22.77 -11.61 -29.21
CA THR A 945 -22.65 -10.23 -29.68
C THR A 945 -23.30 -10.11 -31.05
N ILE A 946 -24.26 -9.20 -31.19
CA ILE A 946 -24.97 -8.92 -32.45
C ILE A 946 -24.75 -7.44 -32.78
N LEU A 947 -24.12 -7.14 -33.90
CA LEU A 947 -23.73 -5.79 -34.32
C LEU A 947 -24.37 -5.42 -35.67
N GLU A 948 -24.79 -4.17 -35.85
CA GLU A 948 -25.14 -3.61 -37.18
C GLU A 948 -26.38 -4.24 -37.89
N PHE A 949 -27.36 -4.75 -37.16
CA PHE A 949 -28.59 -5.36 -37.72
C PHE A 949 -29.76 -4.36 -37.95
N GLN A 950 -29.51 -3.25 -38.65
CA GLN A 950 -30.42 -2.09 -38.73
C GLN A 950 -31.79 -2.38 -39.37
N GLY A 951 -31.91 -3.47 -40.14
CA GLY A 951 -33.13 -3.85 -40.85
C GLY A 951 -34.14 -4.69 -40.05
N ILE A 952 -33.81 -5.13 -38.82
CA ILE A 952 -34.68 -6.02 -38.04
C ILE A 952 -35.94 -5.29 -37.53
N GLU A 953 -37.10 -5.87 -37.84
CA GLU A 953 -38.41 -5.35 -37.41
C GLU A 953 -39.05 -6.18 -36.28
N ALA A 954 -38.57 -7.40 -36.03
CA ALA A 954 -39.09 -8.29 -34.98
C ALA A 954 -37.96 -8.93 -34.16
N PHE A 955 -38.12 -8.98 -32.84
CA PHE A 955 -37.13 -9.56 -31.93
C PHE A 955 -37.18 -11.10 -31.96
N PRO A 956 -36.04 -11.81 -31.95
CA PRO A 956 -36.01 -13.27 -32.05
C PRO A 956 -36.55 -13.97 -30.79
N GLU A 957 -37.58 -14.82 -30.93
CA GLU A 957 -38.15 -15.60 -29.82
C GLU A 957 -37.22 -16.72 -29.34
N TRP A 958 -36.40 -17.28 -30.23
CA TRP A 958 -35.50 -18.40 -29.93
C TRP A 958 -34.35 -18.04 -28.97
N LEU A 959 -34.13 -16.77 -28.67
CA LEU A 959 -33.00 -16.31 -27.84
C LEU A 959 -33.09 -16.86 -26.40
N GLY A 960 -34.30 -17.18 -25.94
CA GLY A 960 -34.57 -17.84 -24.65
C GLY A 960 -34.08 -19.29 -24.58
N ASN A 961 -33.83 -19.93 -25.72
CA ASN A 961 -33.35 -21.32 -25.76
C ASN A 961 -31.85 -21.43 -25.42
N LEU A 962 -31.11 -20.32 -25.34
CA LEU A 962 -29.67 -20.28 -25.05
C LEU A 962 -29.41 -20.33 -23.53
N SER A 963 -29.68 -21.48 -22.91
CA SER A 963 -29.67 -21.64 -21.44
C SER A 963 -28.35 -21.31 -20.75
N SER A 964 -27.21 -21.41 -21.44
CA SER A 964 -25.87 -21.12 -20.89
C SER A 964 -25.40 -19.68 -21.08
N LEU A 965 -26.21 -18.83 -21.74
CA LEU A 965 -25.82 -17.47 -22.10
C LEU A 965 -25.72 -16.58 -20.85
N ARG A 966 -24.55 -15.97 -20.67
CA ARG A 966 -24.21 -15.07 -19.56
C ARG A 966 -24.06 -13.63 -20.01
N HIS A 967 -23.47 -13.40 -21.19
CA HIS A 967 -23.24 -12.05 -21.70
C HIS A 967 -23.95 -11.88 -23.05
N LEU A 968 -24.79 -10.85 -23.16
CA LEU A 968 -25.54 -10.55 -24.38
C LEU A 968 -25.34 -9.08 -24.75
N TYR A 969 -24.71 -8.86 -25.91
CA TYR A 969 -24.54 -7.53 -26.49
C TYR A 969 -25.37 -7.42 -27.77
N LEU A 970 -26.30 -6.46 -27.80
CA LEU A 970 -27.19 -6.21 -28.92
C LEU A 970 -26.98 -4.80 -29.43
N SER A 971 -26.62 -4.67 -30.71
CA SER A 971 -26.43 -3.39 -31.39
C SER A 971 -27.14 -3.36 -32.73
N GLY A 972 -27.68 -2.18 -33.03
CA GLY A 972 -28.18 -1.84 -34.35
C GLY A 972 -29.60 -2.32 -34.62
N PHE A 973 -30.48 -2.38 -33.62
CA PHE A 973 -31.91 -2.68 -33.82
C PHE A 973 -32.72 -1.38 -34.08
N GLY A 974 -32.25 -0.55 -35.02
CA GLY A 974 -32.77 0.80 -35.22
C GLY A 974 -34.24 0.89 -35.65
N LYS A 975 -34.79 -0.14 -36.33
CA LYS A 975 -36.19 -0.17 -36.80
C LYS A 975 -37.17 -0.88 -35.86
N LEU A 976 -36.68 -1.47 -34.77
CA LEU A 976 -37.50 -2.24 -33.84
C LEU A 976 -38.37 -1.29 -32.98
N LYS A 977 -39.68 -1.29 -33.20
CA LYS A 977 -40.63 -0.37 -32.53
C LYS A 977 -40.93 -0.77 -31.09
N SER A 978 -40.91 -2.06 -30.77
CA SER A 978 -41.15 -2.57 -29.43
C SER A 978 -40.50 -3.93 -29.22
N LEU A 979 -40.19 -4.26 -27.96
CA LEU A 979 -39.85 -5.62 -27.55
C LEU A 979 -41.14 -6.40 -27.25
N PRO A 980 -41.19 -7.71 -27.52
CA PRO A 980 -42.37 -8.52 -27.24
C PRO A 980 -42.69 -8.53 -25.73
N HIS A 981 -43.98 -8.49 -25.40
CA HIS A 981 -44.47 -8.50 -24.01
C HIS A 981 -44.08 -9.77 -23.23
N GLN A 982 -43.78 -10.87 -23.93
CA GLN A 982 -43.29 -12.12 -23.36
C GLN A 982 -41.87 -12.41 -23.86
N LEU A 983 -40.91 -11.56 -23.49
CA LEU A 983 -39.50 -11.79 -23.82
C LEU A 983 -38.96 -12.99 -23.01
N GLN A 984 -38.66 -14.09 -23.69
CA GLN A 984 -37.96 -15.22 -23.09
C GLN A 984 -36.47 -15.00 -23.26
N LEU A 985 -35.82 -14.42 -22.26
CA LEU A 985 -34.35 -14.37 -22.18
C LEU A 985 -33.84 -15.42 -21.18
N PRO A 986 -32.60 -15.92 -21.36
CA PRO A 986 -32.02 -16.92 -20.46
C PRO A 986 -31.92 -16.44 -19.01
N THR A 987 -32.33 -17.27 -18.06
CA THR A 987 -32.27 -16.96 -16.61
C THR A 987 -30.83 -16.91 -16.06
N ALA A 988 -29.88 -17.48 -16.80
CA ALA A 988 -28.45 -17.47 -16.51
C ALA A 988 -27.74 -16.17 -16.93
N LEU A 989 -28.43 -15.25 -17.63
CA LEU A 989 -27.84 -14.01 -18.13
C LEU A 989 -27.35 -13.12 -16.99
N GLU A 990 -26.06 -12.78 -17.02
CA GLU A 990 -25.37 -11.94 -16.03
C GLU A 990 -25.22 -10.51 -16.54
N ASP A 991 -24.87 -10.31 -17.82
CA ASP A 991 -24.72 -8.98 -18.42
C ASP A 991 -25.57 -8.82 -19.69
N LEU A 992 -26.33 -7.73 -19.75
CA LEU A 992 -27.12 -7.34 -20.92
C LEU A 992 -26.73 -5.93 -21.36
N THR A 993 -26.26 -5.79 -22.59
CA THR A 993 -25.99 -4.50 -23.22
C THR A 993 -26.87 -4.29 -24.44
N MET A 994 -27.58 -3.16 -24.47
CA MET A 994 -28.43 -2.73 -25.56
C MET A 994 -27.91 -1.41 -26.12
N TRP A 995 -27.49 -1.40 -27.39
CA TRP A 995 -26.97 -0.20 -28.07
C TRP A 995 -27.78 0.14 -29.32
N GLY A 996 -28.20 1.40 -29.45
CA GLY A 996 -28.82 1.91 -30.69
C GLY A 996 -30.26 1.45 -30.96
N PHE A 997 -31.05 1.19 -29.91
CA PHE A 997 -32.50 0.91 -30.05
C PHE A 997 -33.27 2.24 -30.14
N HIS A 998 -33.25 2.87 -31.31
CA HIS A 998 -33.72 4.26 -31.47
C HIS A 998 -35.25 4.42 -31.48
N GLU A 999 -36.03 3.37 -31.79
CA GLU A 999 -37.49 3.43 -31.92
C GLU A 999 -38.28 2.91 -30.69
N ILE A 1000 -37.61 2.28 -29.72
CA ILE A 1000 -38.27 1.72 -28.52
C ILE A 1000 -38.56 2.82 -27.50
N GLU A 1001 -39.81 2.89 -27.02
CA GLU A 1001 -40.23 3.84 -25.99
C GLU A 1001 -40.17 3.28 -24.56
N ALA A 1002 -40.32 1.96 -24.37
CA ALA A 1002 -40.34 1.31 -23.06
C ALA A 1002 -39.72 -0.09 -23.07
N LEU A 1003 -39.03 -0.46 -21.98
CA LEU A 1003 -38.58 -1.84 -21.74
C LEU A 1003 -39.70 -2.69 -21.09
N PRO A 1004 -39.88 -3.97 -21.49
CA PRO A 1004 -40.98 -4.81 -21.01
C PRO A 1004 -40.77 -5.39 -19.61
N ASP A 1005 -41.87 -5.66 -18.89
CA ASP A 1005 -41.87 -6.28 -17.56
C ASP A 1005 -41.37 -7.74 -17.54
N SER A 1006 -41.22 -8.38 -18.70
CA SER A 1006 -40.68 -9.73 -18.86
C SER A 1006 -39.24 -9.86 -18.37
N PHE A 1007 -38.53 -8.76 -18.12
CA PHE A 1007 -37.21 -8.72 -17.48
C PHE A 1007 -37.19 -9.35 -16.08
N ARG A 1008 -38.36 -9.52 -15.43
CA ARG A 1008 -38.50 -10.20 -14.12
C ARG A 1008 -37.83 -11.57 -14.05
N ASN A 1009 -37.73 -12.26 -15.19
CA ASN A 1009 -37.16 -13.61 -15.25
C ASN A 1009 -35.61 -13.62 -15.22
N LEU A 1010 -34.94 -12.47 -15.34
CA LEU A 1010 -33.49 -12.33 -15.37
C LEU A 1010 -32.84 -12.34 -13.98
N SER A 1011 -33.13 -13.36 -13.17
CA SER A 1011 -32.70 -13.44 -11.76
C SER A 1011 -31.17 -13.48 -11.54
N SER A 1012 -30.38 -13.73 -12.59
CA SER A 1012 -28.91 -13.74 -12.54
C SER A 1012 -28.25 -12.44 -13.01
N LEU A 1013 -29.02 -11.47 -13.49
CA LEU A 1013 -28.51 -10.25 -14.10
C LEU A 1013 -27.79 -9.38 -13.05
N ARG A 1014 -26.53 -9.05 -13.34
CA ARG A 1014 -25.63 -8.22 -12.55
C ARG A 1014 -25.39 -6.87 -13.19
N CYS A 1015 -25.30 -6.81 -14.52
CA CYS A 1015 -25.06 -5.57 -15.25
C CYS A 1015 -26.10 -5.35 -16.36
N LEU A 1016 -26.72 -4.17 -16.37
CA LEU A 1016 -27.59 -3.71 -17.45
C LEU A 1016 -27.03 -2.41 -18.04
N ARG A 1017 -26.61 -2.46 -19.32
CA ARG A 1017 -26.09 -1.29 -20.04
C ARG A 1017 -27.03 -0.90 -21.18
N ILE A 1018 -27.46 0.36 -21.22
CA ILE A 1018 -28.37 0.92 -22.22
C ILE A 1018 -27.70 2.13 -22.85
N TRP A 1019 -27.30 2.02 -24.11
CA TRP A 1019 -26.47 3.01 -24.79
C TRP A 1019 -27.20 3.53 -26.05
N SER A 1020 -27.20 4.84 -26.26
CA SER A 1020 -27.67 5.49 -27.49
C SER A 1020 -29.13 5.16 -27.92
N CYS A 1021 -30.01 4.83 -26.99
CA CYS A 1021 -31.44 4.59 -27.23
C CYS A 1021 -32.22 5.92 -27.13
N ASN A 1022 -32.57 6.52 -28.28
CA ASN A 1022 -33.01 7.92 -28.33
C ASN A 1022 -34.45 8.19 -27.87
N LYS A 1023 -35.39 7.27 -28.15
CA LYS A 1023 -36.81 7.40 -27.78
C LYS A 1023 -37.20 6.68 -26.48
N LEU A 1024 -36.25 5.99 -25.85
CA LEU A 1024 -36.54 5.21 -24.65
C LEU A 1024 -36.86 6.14 -23.47
N MET A 1025 -38.04 5.99 -22.89
CA MET A 1025 -38.57 6.84 -21.82
C MET A 1025 -38.86 6.09 -20.51
N TYR A 1026 -39.13 4.78 -20.59
CA TYR A 1026 -39.62 4.00 -19.46
C TYR A 1026 -38.80 2.71 -19.23
N LEU A 1027 -38.33 2.54 -18.00
CA LEU A 1027 -37.81 1.27 -17.48
C LEU A 1027 -38.96 0.34 -17.05
N PRO A 1028 -38.70 -0.96 -16.85
CA PRO A 1028 -39.68 -1.89 -16.31
C PRO A 1028 -40.28 -1.40 -14.98
N SER A 1029 -41.43 -1.95 -14.61
CA SER A 1029 -42.12 -1.57 -13.36
C SER A 1029 -41.22 -1.73 -12.12
N VAL A 1030 -41.53 -0.96 -11.07
CA VAL A 1030 -40.76 -0.97 -9.79
C VAL A 1030 -40.66 -2.39 -9.23
N ASP A 1031 -41.75 -3.16 -9.28
CA ASP A 1031 -41.77 -4.55 -8.81
C ASP A 1031 -40.82 -5.46 -9.60
N VAL A 1032 -40.66 -5.21 -10.90
CA VAL A 1032 -39.75 -5.97 -11.76
C VAL A 1032 -38.31 -5.58 -11.45
N MET A 1033 -37.99 -4.28 -11.42
CA MET A 1033 -36.64 -3.82 -11.10
C MET A 1033 -36.20 -4.20 -9.69
N GLY A 1034 -37.12 -4.20 -8.72
CA GLY A 1034 -36.88 -4.67 -7.35
C GLY A 1034 -36.69 -6.19 -7.24
N SER A 1035 -37.25 -6.98 -8.18
CA SER A 1035 -37.06 -8.44 -8.20
C SER A 1035 -35.67 -8.88 -8.69
N LEU A 1036 -34.93 -7.99 -9.37
CA LEU A 1036 -33.57 -8.23 -9.86
C LEU A 1036 -32.53 -8.09 -8.73
N SER A 1037 -32.63 -8.95 -7.72
CA SER A 1037 -31.83 -8.87 -6.49
C SER A 1037 -30.31 -8.98 -6.66
N LYS A 1038 -29.83 -9.48 -7.81
CA LYS A 1038 -28.40 -9.58 -8.13
C LYS A 1038 -27.87 -8.44 -9.00
N LEU A 1039 -28.73 -7.48 -9.38
CA LEU A 1039 -28.34 -6.37 -10.24
C LEU A 1039 -27.45 -5.41 -9.44
N GLU A 1040 -26.16 -5.40 -9.78
CA GLU A 1040 -25.13 -4.62 -9.12
C GLU A 1040 -24.91 -3.28 -9.82
N THR A 1041 -25.04 -3.26 -11.16
CA THR A 1041 -24.72 -2.09 -11.98
C THR A 1041 -25.78 -1.81 -13.04
N ILE A 1042 -26.16 -0.54 -13.18
CA ILE A 1042 -26.92 -0.03 -14.33
C ILE A 1042 -26.22 1.18 -14.95
N ASP A 1043 -26.00 1.09 -16.27
CA ASP A 1043 -25.24 2.05 -17.06
C ASP A 1043 -26.14 2.62 -18.17
N ILE A 1044 -26.47 3.92 -18.11
CA ILE A 1044 -27.30 4.61 -19.11
C ILE A 1044 -26.45 5.70 -19.79
N PHE A 1045 -26.12 5.51 -21.06
CA PHE A 1045 -25.26 6.43 -21.80
C PHE A 1045 -25.92 6.91 -23.10
N MET A 1046 -25.85 8.20 -23.37
CA MET A 1046 -26.37 8.83 -24.58
C MET A 1046 -27.86 8.51 -24.87
N CYS A 1047 -28.68 8.37 -23.82
CA CYS A 1047 -30.12 8.14 -23.87
C CYS A 1047 -30.90 9.36 -23.37
N PRO A 1048 -31.07 10.43 -24.17
CA PRO A 1048 -31.47 11.75 -23.68
C PRO A 1048 -32.86 11.78 -23.00
N GLN A 1049 -33.82 10.99 -23.49
CA GLN A 1049 -35.17 10.93 -22.90
C GLN A 1049 -35.19 10.16 -21.57
N LEU A 1050 -34.45 9.05 -21.48
CA LEU A 1050 -34.40 8.26 -20.27
C LEU A 1050 -33.55 8.92 -19.18
N GLU A 1051 -32.45 9.56 -19.57
CA GLU A 1051 -31.55 10.30 -18.67
C GLU A 1051 -32.30 11.35 -17.86
N THR A 1052 -33.07 12.23 -18.53
CA THR A 1052 -33.85 13.28 -17.86
C THR A 1052 -34.88 12.71 -16.88
N ARG A 1053 -35.35 11.49 -17.13
CA ARG A 1053 -36.36 10.81 -16.31
C ARG A 1053 -35.76 9.98 -15.18
N CYS A 1054 -34.49 9.64 -15.26
CA CYS A 1054 -33.69 8.97 -14.23
C CYS A 1054 -32.87 9.97 -13.38
N GLU A 1055 -33.21 11.25 -13.41
CA GLU A 1055 -32.55 12.26 -12.58
C GLU A 1055 -32.69 11.93 -11.08
N ARG A 1056 -31.59 12.03 -10.34
CA ARG A 1056 -31.54 11.68 -8.91
C ARG A 1056 -32.57 12.46 -8.11
N GLU A 1057 -33.40 11.76 -7.33
CA GLU A 1057 -34.40 12.31 -6.39
C GLU A 1057 -35.56 13.10 -7.01
N SER A 1058 -35.45 13.59 -8.25
CA SER A 1058 -36.48 14.33 -8.99
C SER A 1058 -37.14 13.52 -10.12
N GLY A 1059 -36.42 12.55 -10.69
CA GLY A 1059 -36.83 11.83 -11.88
C GLY A 1059 -37.93 10.78 -11.62
N PRO A 1060 -38.98 10.69 -12.48
CA PRO A 1060 -40.06 9.72 -12.30
C PRO A 1060 -39.63 8.25 -12.40
N GLU A 1061 -38.48 7.96 -13.02
CA GLU A 1061 -37.93 6.60 -13.13
C GLU A 1061 -36.87 6.30 -12.05
N TRP A 1062 -36.45 7.30 -11.26
CA TRP A 1062 -35.39 7.15 -10.26
C TRP A 1062 -35.72 6.11 -9.18
N SER A 1063 -36.97 6.09 -8.72
CA SER A 1063 -37.43 5.13 -7.70
C SER A 1063 -37.35 3.67 -8.14
N LYS A 1064 -37.25 3.40 -9.45
CA LYS A 1064 -37.10 2.06 -10.02
C LYS A 1064 -35.66 1.56 -9.99
N ILE A 1065 -34.67 2.44 -9.85
CA ILE A 1065 -33.24 2.07 -9.93
C ILE A 1065 -32.45 2.43 -8.69
N SER A 1066 -33.00 3.22 -7.77
CA SER A 1066 -32.32 3.75 -6.59
C SER A 1066 -31.82 2.70 -5.60
N HIS A 1067 -32.31 1.47 -5.66
CA HIS A 1067 -31.83 0.35 -4.84
C HIS A 1067 -30.57 -0.34 -5.39
N ILE A 1068 -30.13 0.01 -6.61
CA ILE A 1068 -28.97 -0.60 -7.28
C ILE A 1068 -27.67 0.03 -6.75
N PRO A 1069 -26.64 -0.75 -6.37
CA PRO A 1069 -25.40 -0.23 -5.78
C PRO A 1069 -24.59 0.72 -6.67
N HIS A 1070 -24.54 0.46 -7.97
CA HIS A 1070 -23.75 1.26 -8.92
C HIS A 1070 -24.62 1.76 -10.07
N ILE A 1071 -24.88 3.06 -10.10
CA ILE A 1071 -25.69 3.72 -11.14
C ILE A 1071 -24.79 4.71 -11.87
N CYS A 1072 -24.57 4.49 -13.17
CA CYS A 1072 -23.85 5.43 -14.02
C CYS A 1072 -24.79 5.99 -15.10
N ILE A 1073 -24.91 7.32 -15.16
CA ILE A 1073 -25.70 8.01 -16.19
C ILE A 1073 -24.82 9.07 -16.88
N ASN A 1074 -24.60 8.96 -18.19
CA ASN A 1074 -23.79 9.90 -18.99
C ASN A 1074 -22.43 10.25 -18.35
N TYR A 1075 -21.66 9.22 -18.02
CA TYR A 1075 -20.32 9.32 -17.42
C TYR A 1075 -20.31 9.89 -15.99
N ARG A 1076 -21.48 10.06 -15.36
CA ARG A 1076 -21.62 10.43 -13.95
C ARG A 1076 -21.97 9.20 -13.13
N MET A 1077 -21.12 8.84 -12.18
CA MET A 1077 -21.52 7.90 -11.11
C MET A 1077 -22.38 8.65 -10.09
N ILE A 1078 -23.55 8.10 -9.77
CA ILE A 1078 -24.57 8.72 -8.91
C ILE A 1078 -24.55 8.12 -7.50
#